data_AF-A0A2R3GHJ4-F1
#
_entry.id   AF-A0A2R3GHJ4-F1
#
_cell.length_a   1.000
_cell.length_b   1.000
_cell.length_c   1.000
_cell.angle_alpha   90.00
_cell.angle_beta   90.00
_cell.angle_gamma   90.00
#
_symmetry.space_group_name_H-M   'P 1'
#
loop_
_entity.id
_entity.type
_entity.pdbx_description
1 polymer ?
#
loop_
_entity_poly.entity_id
_entity_poly.type
_entity_poly.pdbx_seq_one_letter_code
_entity_poly.pdbx_strand_id
1 'polypeptide(L)'
;MANFINMYRQLLSLPLSALVKNNPIPANPIEELSLNIHQPIVYVLPYTSQTDFVIFRRNCLALGLPDPAEKNEINGVKLPRYVYLDEGRRIFKSKGAKDETTTIFNKYLELHRTSESLDVQLIPVSVLWGRSPGQEDKSDLPNLRLLNGIQKTFAAIWFGRDTFVRFSQAVSLRYMVVEHGSDEKIAQKLARVAKMHFAKQRISATGPRLPNRQAMFNKLLQSEAIRRAIEDEAKSKNISIEKAQKEAYKILDEIAADVSHSSLRAVDRFLRWLWNKLYSGINVQNSNRVRKLALEGHEIVYVPCHRSHIDYLLLSYVLYHQGLVPPHIAAGINLNFWPIGRMFRSWGAFFIRRTFKGNRLYSAIFREYLSELFHRGYSVEYFIEGGRSRTGRLLAPKTGMMSMTLQALQHSQTRPISIVPVYVGYEHVLEVDTYAKELRGAAKEKENAGLVLRVIKKLRNLGQGFVNFGEPITLSNYLSQHFPDWKEQNHEEKPQWFTPAVNNISKQVMININKAAAVNSMNLVGTALLSSRQRALSREQLLEQLSSYQQLLQNVPYSTDVVLPNVTPQAMLEHVLALDRIGVLIEKDNFGEIVRLERSSAVLMTYYRNNIQHLFVLPSLVASIILHYEAIQKDLLLDAIRKIYPFLQGELFLHFNEDELNVQIHQIINEFARQSVINSNDNFLSINKSKVRILQLWSAGMQEILQRYYITVTILQKQPAISRAELEKESQLVAQRLSVLHGINAPEFFDKAVFSSFIANLKEQRYFDESGYTVLDKIEELASTLSHLISTEICLTVKGTIEKSEDLSS
;
A
#
# COMPACT_ATOMS: atom_id res chain seq x y z
N MET A 1 -13.60 -41.98 -28.69
CA MET A 1 -13.49 -40.50 -28.56
C MET A 1 -12.43 -40.06 -27.54
N ALA A 2 -12.37 -40.65 -26.34
CA ALA A 2 -11.39 -40.28 -25.30
C ALA A 2 -9.91 -40.41 -25.72
N ASN A 3 -9.55 -41.48 -26.44
CA ASN A 3 -8.17 -41.68 -26.92
C ASN A 3 -7.71 -40.59 -27.91
N PHE A 4 -8.60 -40.14 -28.79
CA PHE A 4 -8.32 -39.05 -29.73
C PHE A 4 -8.11 -37.71 -29.01
N ILE A 5 -8.93 -37.41 -28.00
CA ILE A 5 -8.79 -36.20 -27.18
C ILE A 5 -7.46 -36.21 -26.40
N ASN A 6 -7.07 -37.36 -25.83
CA ASN A 6 -5.80 -37.49 -25.11
C ASN A 6 -4.59 -37.34 -26.03
N MET A 7 -4.62 -37.95 -27.23
CA MET A 7 -3.60 -37.77 -28.24
C MET A 7 -3.50 -36.30 -28.69
N TYR A 8 -4.63 -35.62 -28.89
CA TYR A 8 -4.67 -34.20 -29.23
C TYR A 8 -4.07 -33.32 -28.10
N ARG A 9 -4.35 -33.63 -26.83
CA ARG A 9 -3.76 -32.91 -25.67
C ARG A 9 -2.24 -33.09 -25.60
N GLN A 10 -1.73 -34.29 -25.87
CA GLN A 10 -0.28 -34.56 -25.92
C GLN A 10 0.40 -33.82 -27.08
N LEU A 11 -0.24 -33.74 -28.24
CA LEU A 11 0.27 -32.93 -29.35
C LEU A 11 0.32 -31.44 -29.02
N LEU A 12 -0.65 -30.94 -28.24
CA LEU A 12 -0.67 -29.54 -27.79
C LEU A 12 0.35 -29.23 -26.67
N SER A 13 0.77 -30.21 -25.86
CA SER A 13 1.59 -29.94 -24.68
C SER A 13 2.99 -29.44 -25.02
N LEU A 14 3.63 -29.97 -26.06
CA LEU A 14 4.97 -29.59 -26.51
C LEU A 14 5.10 -28.12 -26.96
N PRO A 15 4.26 -27.61 -27.90
CA PRO A 15 4.36 -26.21 -28.30
C PRO A 15 3.94 -25.27 -27.16
N LEU A 16 2.91 -25.64 -26.39
CA LEU A 16 2.46 -24.82 -25.26
C LEU A 16 3.50 -24.77 -24.13
N SER A 17 4.31 -25.83 -23.93
CA SER A 17 5.32 -25.82 -22.88
C SER A 17 6.41 -24.78 -23.10
N ALA A 18 6.75 -24.50 -24.38
CA ALA A 18 7.71 -23.48 -24.77
C ALA A 18 7.11 -22.07 -24.83
N LEU A 19 5.84 -21.97 -25.24
CA LEU A 19 5.17 -20.69 -25.53
C LEU A 19 4.44 -20.09 -24.31
N VAL A 20 3.96 -20.93 -23.39
CA VAL A 20 3.14 -20.53 -22.25
C VAL A 20 3.89 -20.73 -20.93
N LYS A 21 3.96 -19.68 -20.12
CA LYS A 21 4.50 -19.75 -18.75
C LYS A 21 3.38 -20.11 -17.75
N ASN A 22 3.77 -20.75 -16.65
CA ASN A 22 2.88 -20.99 -15.52
C ASN A 22 2.77 -19.69 -14.73
N ASN A 23 1.65 -19.00 -14.86
CA ASN A 23 1.35 -17.79 -14.08
C ASN A 23 0.01 -18.00 -13.35
N PRO A 24 0.00 -18.76 -12.25
CA PRO A 24 -1.20 -18.95 -11.46
C PRO A 24 -1.56 -17.67 -10.70
N ILE A 25 -2.85 -17.42 -10.52
CA ILE A 25 -3.41 -16.35 -9.68
C ILE A 25 -4.45 -16.97 -8.76
N PRO A 26 -4.29 -16.92 -7.44
CA PRO A 26 -3.08 -16.49 -6.72
C PRO A 26 -1.85 -17.35 -7.02
N ALA A 27 -0.67 -16.89 -6.59
CA ALA A 27 0.59 -17.62 -6.78
C ALA A 27 0.59 -18.92 -5.96
N ASN A 28 0.06 -18.87 -4.73
CA ASN A 28 -0.06 -20.03 -3.82
C ASN A 28 -1.55 -20.30 -3.50
N PRO A 29 -2.32 -20.92 -4.41
CA PRO A 29 -3.77 -21.08 -4.24
C PRO A 29 -4.17 -22.00 -3.10
N ILE A 30 -3.33 -22.96 -2.71
CA ILE A 30 -3.65 -23.85 -1.59
C ILE A 30 -3.75 -23.04 -0.28
N GLU A 31 -2.74 -22.22 0.00
CA GLU A 31 -2.69 -21.38 1.19
C GLU A 31 -3.67 -20.21 1.09
N GLU A 32 -3.60 -19.42 0.01
CA GLU A 32 -4.38 -18.18 -0.13
C GLU A 32 -5.90 -18.39 -0.24
N LEU A 33 -6.34 -19.56 -0.72
CA LEU A 33 -7.77 -19.91 -0.83
C LEU A 33 -8.21 -20.94 0.23
N SER A 34 -7.30 -21.33 1.13
CA SER A 34 -7.51 -22.32 2.19
C SER A 34 -8.07 -23.64 1.66
N LEU A 35 -7.48 -24.17 0.58
CA LEU A 35 -7.93 -25.39 -0.06
C LEU A 35 -7.49 -26.62 0.72
N ASN A 36 -8.43 -27.52 1.02
CA ASN A 36 -8.10 -28.81 1.62
C ASN A 36 -7.81 -29.85 0.52
N ILE A 37 -6.54 -30.13 0.23
CA ILE A 37 -6.15 -31.09 -0.82
C ILE A 37 -6.43 -32.56 -0.45
N HIS A 38 -6.78 -32.85 0.81
CA HIS A 38 -7.17 -34.19 1.25
C HIS A 38 -8.65 -34.48 1.00
N GLN A 39 -9.46 -33.46 0.73
CA GLN A 39 -10.85 -33.60 0.31
C GLN A 39 -10.96 -33.58 -1.22
N PRO A 40 -12.00 -34.19 -1.82
CA PRO A 40 -12.14 -34.20 -3.27
C PRO A 40 -12.34 -32.79 -3.84
N ILE A 41 -11.63 -32.48 -4.92
CA ILE A 41 -11.70 -31.19 -5.62
C ILE A 41 -12.36 -31.39 -6.98
N VAL A 42 -13.24 -30.46 -7.35
CA VAL A 42 -13.86 -30.38 -8.67
C VAL A 42 -13.65 -29.00 -9.27
N TYR A 43 -12.93 -28.94 -10.39
CA TYR A 43 -12.64 -27.70 -11.09
C TYR A 43 -13.75 -27.33 -12.06
N VAL A 44 -14.27 -26.11 -11.94
CA VAL A 44 -15.33 -25.60 -12.80
C VAL A 44 -14.69 -24.66 -13.82
N LEU A 45 -14.84 -24.94 -15.12
CA LEU A 45 -14.34 -24.10 -16.20
C LEU A 45 -15.50 -23.44 -16.96
N PRO A 46 -15.33 -22.19 -17.46
CA PRO A 46 -16.43 -21.46 -18.09
C PRO A 46 -16.83 -22.03 -19.46
N TYR A 47 -15.86 -22.50 -20.25
CA TYR A 47 -16.08 -22.96 -21.62
C TYR A 47 -15.26 -24.22 -21.94
N THR A 48 -15.80 -25.08 -22.79
CA THR A 48 -15.11 -26.28 -23.28
C THR A 48 -13.91 -25.89 -24.15
N SER A 49 -12.69 -26.27 -23.71
CA SER A 49 -11.46 -25.87 -24.39
C SER A 49 -10.28 -26.77 -24.02
N GLN A 50 -9.73 -27.48 -25.00
CA GLN A 50 -8.61 -28.42 -24.78
C GLN A 50 -7.27 -27.72 -24.54
N THR A 51 -7.02 -26.60 -25.23
CA THR A 51 -5.83 -25.77 -24.98
C THR A 51 -5.84 -25.23 -23.54
N ASP A 52 -7.00 -24.71 -23.10
CA ASP A 52 -7.13 -24.16 -21.75
C ASP A 52 -6.97 -25.28 -20.72
N PHE A 53 -7.52 -26.47 -20.99
CA PHE A 53 -7.34 -27.65 -20.15
C PHE A 53 -5.86 -28.04 -19.97
N VAL A 54 -5.07 -28.07 -21.05
CA VAL A 54 -3.63 -28.41 -20.97
C VAL A 54 -2.87 -27.41 -20.11
N ILE A 55 -3.14 -26.11 -20.28
CA ILE A 55 -2.49 -25.04 -19.51
C ILE A 55 -2.92 -25.08 -18.04
N PHE A 56 -4.22 -25.23 -17.80
CA PHE A 56 -4.81 -25.38 -16.47
C PHE A 56 -4.25 -26.59 -15.73
N ARG A 57 -4.21 -27.78 -16.36
CA ARG A 57 -3.64 -29.00 -15.79
C ARG A 57 -2.18 -28.81 -15.41
N ARG A 58 -1.38 -28.19 -16.28
CA ARG A 58 0.03 -27.89 -15.99
C ARG A 58 0.19 -26.99 -14.76
N ASN A 59 -0.68 -25.99 -14.58
CA ASN A 59 -0.66 -25.14 -13.40
C ASN A 59 -1.11 -25.91 -12.14
N CYS A 60 -2.10 -26.80 -12.23
CA CYS A 60 -2.47 -27.65 -11.08
C CYS A 60 -1.29 -28.48 -10.60
N LEU A 61 -0.66 -29.21 -11.53
CA LEU A 61 0.48 -30.08 -11.21
C LEU A 61 1.67 -29.29 -10.64
N ALA A 62 1.97 -28.12 -11.20
CA ALA A 62 3.05 -27.26 -10.72
C ALA A 62 2.80 -26.68 -9.31
N LEU A 63 1.54 -26.61 -8.89
CA LEU A 63 1.11 -26.08 -7.59
C LEU A 63 0.80 -27.17 -6.56
N GLY A 64 1.03 -28.44 -6.89
CA GLY A 64 0.66 -29.57 -6.02
C GLY A 64 -0.84 -29.81 -5.89
N LEU A 65 -1.65 -29.22 -6.77
CA LEU A 65 -3.10 -29.47 -6.81
C LEU A 65 -3.39 -30.79 -7.53
N PRO A 66 -4.48 -31.51 -7.16
CA PRO A 66 -4.81 -32.78 -7.77
C PRO A 66 -5.02 -32.68 -9.28
N ASP A 67 -4.57 -33.71 -10.02
CA ASP A 67 -4.63 -33.71 -11.48
C ASP A 67 -6.09 -33.70 -11.98
N PRO A 68 -6.53 -32.67 -12.73
CA PRO A 68 -7.88 -32.63 -13.28
C PRO A 68 -8.18 -33.73 -14.30
N ALA A 69 -7.17 -34.40 -14.87
CA ALA A 69 -7.39 -35.53 -15.78
C ALA A 69 -7.77 -36.84 -15.04
N GLU A 70 -7.50 -36.92 -13.75
CA GLU A 70 -7.90 -38.05 -12.91
C GLU A 70 -9.38 -37.96 -12.47
N LYS A 71 -9.90 -39.06 -11.95
CA LYS A 71 -11.24 -39.12 -11.35
C LYS A 71 -11.13 -38.99 -9.83
N ASN A 72 -12.15 -38.40 -9.20
CA ASN A 72 -12.37 -38.55 -7.76
C ASN A 72 -13.01 -39.92 -7.53
N GLU A 73 -12.52 -40.65 -6.52
CA GLU A 73 -13.10 -41.91 -6.08
C GLU A 73 -13.64 -41.73 -4.67
N ILE A 74 -14.96 -41.83 -4.51
CA ILE A 74 -15.68 -41.56 -3.26
C ILE A 74 -16.63 -42.74 -3.05
N ASN A 75 -16.43 -43.52 -1.99
CA ASN A 75 -17.21 -44.73 -1.69
C ASN A 75 -17.36 -45.68 -2.90
N GLY A 76 -16.28 -45.88 -3.67
CA GLY A 76 -16.28 -46.72 -4.88
C GLY A 76 -16.90 -46.07 -6.14
N VAL A 77 -17.48 -44.86 -6.02
CA VAL A 77 -18.02 -44.11 -7.15
C VAL A 77 -16.93 -43.23 -7.77
N LYS A 78 -16.66 -43.43 -9.06
CA LYS A 78 -15.65 -42.67 -9.83
C LYS A 78 -16.28 -41.52 -10.61
N LEU A 79 -16.01 -40.28 -10.21
CA LEU A 79 -16.55 -39.07 -10.84
C LEU A 79 -15.44 -38.16 -11.42
N PRO A 80 -15.72 -37.36 -12.47
CA PRO A 80 -14.74 -36.44 -13.03
C PRO A 80 -14.32 -35.32 -12.05
N ARG A 81 -13.03 -34.95 -12.04
CA ARG A 81 -12.49 -33.81 -11.27
C ARG A 81 -12.73 -32.45 -11.93
N TYR A 82 -13.38 -32.38 -13.09
CA TYR A 82 -13.67 -31.09 -13.73
C TYR A 82 -14.98 -31.12 -14.51
N VAL A 83 -15.55 -29.92 -14.69
CA VAL A 83 -16.77 -29.69 -15.49
C VAL A 83 -16.64 -28.42 -16.32
N TYR A 84 -17.39 -28.36 -17.42
CA TYR A 84 -17.51 -27.15 -18.25
C TYR A 84 -18.93 -26.59 -18.15
N LEU A 85 -19.07 -25.31 -17.80
CA LEU A 85 -20.40 -24.69 -17.70
C LEU A 85 -21.09 -24.52 -19.06
N ASP A 86 -20.30 -24.37 -20.12
CA ASP A 86 -20.80 -24.09 -21.47
C ASP A 86 -19.93 -24.80 -22.53
N GLU A 87 -20.56 -25.19 -23.64
CA GLU A 87 -19.87 -25.81 -24.78
C GLU A 87 -19.03 -24.77 -25.52
N GLY A 88 -19.41 -23.49 -25.45
CA GLY A 88 -18.90 -22.49 -26.38
C GLY A 88 -19.41 -22.73 -27.80
N ARG A 89 -19.71 -21.64 -28.52
CA ARG A 89 -20.44 -21.61 -29.81
C ARG A 89 -21.82 -22.27 -29.76
N ARG A 90 -22.83 -21.47 -29.42
CA ARG A 90 -24.11 -21.53 -30.12
C ARG A 90 -24.40 -20.15 -30.71
N ILE A 91 -24.89 -20.12 -31.96
CA ILE A 91 -25.37 -18.89 -32.62
C ILE A 91 -26.53 -18.28 -31.80
N PHE A 92 -27.25 -19.10 -31.03
CA PHE A 92 -28.22 -18.69 -30.03
C PHE A 92 -27.70 -18.92 -28.61
N LYS A 93 -27.79 -17.91 -27.73
CA LYS A 93 -27.43 -18.00 -26.31
C LYS A 93 -28.20 -19.16 -25.66
N SER A 94 -27.51 -20.17 -25.15
CA SER A 94 -28.16 -21.17 -24.28
C SER A 94 -28.55 -20.50 -22.96
N LYS A 95 -29.76 -20.77 -22.46
CA LYS A 95 -30.27 -20.19 -21.21
C LYS A 95 -29.79 -20.94 -19.94
N GLY A 96 -29.09 -22.07 -20.08
CA GLY A 96 -28.71 -22.97 -18.96
C GLY A 96 -27.26 -23.46 -19.01
N ALA A 97 -26.78 -24.09 -17.95
CA ALA A 97 -25.50 -24.82 -17.96
C ALA A 97 -25.61 -26.11 -18.78
N LYS A 98 -24.48 -26.72 -19.16
CA LYS A 98 -24.49 -28.02 -19.86
C LYS A 98 -25.18 -29.07 -18.98
N ASP A 99 -26.11 -29.84 -19.54
CA ASP A 99 -26.85 -30.88 -18.80
C ASP A 99 -25.92 -31.90 -18.15
N GLU A 100 -24.80 -32.23 -18.81
CA GLU A 100 -23.73 -33.06 -18.25
C GLU A 100 -23.16 -32.50 -16.95
N THR A 101 -22.96 -31.17 -16.88
CA THR A 101 -22.41 -30.49 -15.70
C THR A 101 -23.39 -30.50 -14.54
N THR A 102 -24.66 -30.21 -14.80
CA THR A 102 -25.72 -30.32 -13.78
C THR A 102 -25.83 -31.76 -13.28
N THR A 103 -25.74 -32.74 -14.18
CA THR A 103 -25.75 -34.18 -13.82
C THR A 103 -24.57 -34.55 -12.93
N ILE A 104 -23.35 -34.08 -13.25
CA ILE A 104 -22.16 -34.33 -12.42
C ILE A 104 -22.31 -33.66 -11.04
N PHE A 105 -22.79 -32.42 -10.99
CA PHE A 105 -23.06 -31.74 -9.72
C PHE A 105 -24.09 -32.48 -8.87
N ASN A 106 -25.18 -32.96 -9.46
CA ASN A 106 -26.18 -33.78 -8.76
C ASN A 106 -25.54 -35.03 -8.16
N LYS A 107 -24.72 -35.78 -8.91
CA LYS A 107 -24.03 -36.97 -8.41
C LYS A 107 -23.10 -36.66 -7.23
N TYR A 108 -22.39 -35.53 -7.26
CA TYR A 108 -21.58 -35.11 -6.11
C TYR A 108 -22.45 -34.72 -4.91
N LEU A 109 -23.57 -34.01 -5.12
CA LEU A 109 -24.50 -33.63 -4.04
C LEU A 109 -25.13 -34.88 -3.38
N GLU A 110 -25.48 -35.90 -4.16
CA GLU A 110 -26.01 -37.17 -3.65
C GLU A 110 -25.02 -37.89 -2.72
N LEU A 111 -23.73 -37.91 -3.07
CA LEU A 111 -22.69 -38.53 -2.24
C LEU A 111 -22.54 -37.88 -0.85
N HIS A 112 -22.91 -36.61 -0.70
CA HIS A 112 -22.89 -35.93 0.60
C HIS A 112 -24.01 -36.41 1.53
N ARG A 113 -25.06 -37.07 1.01
CA ARG A 113 -26.10 -37.71 1.82
C ARG A 113 -25.59 -38.94 2.56
N THR A 114 -24.62 -39.65 1.98
CA THR A 114 -24.16 -40.95 2.47
C THR A 114 -22.82 -40.89 3.23
N SER A 115 -22.11 -39.77 3.17
CA SER A 115 -20.81 -39.59 3.83
C SER A 115 -20.80 -38.30 4.62
N GLU A 116 -20.85 -38.34 5.95
CA GLU A 116 -20.91 -37.13 6.79
C GLU A 116 -19.62 -36.29 6.73
N SER A 117 -18.46 -36.95 6.66
CA SER A 117 -17.13 -36.29 6.64
C SER A 117 -16.71 -35.77 5.25
N LEU A 118 -17.52 -36.00 4.22
CA LEU A 118 -17.22 -35.56 2.85
C LEU A 118 -17.50 -34.06 2.69
N ASP A 119 -16.52 -33.32 2.19
CA ASP A 119 -16.71 -31.95 1.73
C ASP A 119 -16.02 -31.73 0.39
N VAL A 120 -16.77 -31.93 -0.70
CA VAL A 120 -16.24 -31.69 -2.05
C VAL A 120 -16.11 -30.19 -2.29
N GLN A 121 -14.95 -29.75 -2.74
CA GLN A 121 -14.64 -28.35 -3.01
C GLN A 121 -14.78 -28.04 -4.50
N LEU A 122 -15.74 -27.17 -4.87
CA LEU A 122 -15.87 -26.65 -6.22
C LEU A 122 -14.95 -25.43 -6.41
N ILE A 123 -13.97 -25.52 -7.30
CA ILE A 123 -13.03 -24.43 -7.57
C ILE A 123 -13.30 -23.84 -8.96
N PRO A 124 -13.79 -22.59 -9.06
CA PRO A 124 -13.90 -21.90 -10.34
C PRO A 124 -12.50 -21.55 -10.89
N VAL A 125 -12.20 -22.03 -12.10
CA VAL A 125 -10.92 -21.80 -12.77
C VAL A 125 -11.11 -21.17 -14.15
N SER A 126 -10.38 -20.10 -14.41
CA SER A 126 -10.38 -19.42 -15.71
C SER A 126 -8.97 -19.28 -16.27
N VAL A 127 -8.79 -19.61 -17.55
CA VAL A 127 -7.56 -19.32 -18.29
C VAL A 127 -7.72 -17.98 -19.01
N LEU A 128 -6.94 -16.99 -18.61
CA LEU A 128 -6.98 -15.63 -19.13
C LEU A 128 -5.93 -15.48 -20.23
N TRP A 129 -6.40 -15.36 -21.48
CA TRP A 129 -5.57 -15.07 -22.66
C TRP A 129 -5.67 -13.60 -23.01
N GLY A 130 -4.56 -12.85 -23.01
CA GLY A 130 -4.49 -11.47 -23.53
C GLY A 130 -5.61 -10.54 -23.05
N ARG A 131 -5.38 -9.78 -21.97
CA ARG A 131 -6.43 -9.04 -21.25
C ARG A 131 -6.87 -7.72 -21.89
N SER A 132 -7.43 -7.76 -23.11
CA SER A 132 -7.84 -6.55 -23.84
C SER A 132 -9.27 -6.08 -23.51
N PRO A 133 -9.47 -4.82 -23.06
CA PRO A 133 -10.81 -4.26 -22.78
C PRO A 133 -11.69 -4.04 -24.00
N GLY A 134 -11.13 -3.95 -25.22
CA GLY A 134 -11.84 -3.47 -26.41
C GLY A 134 -12.04 -1.93 -26.44
N GLN A 135 -12.63 -1.40 -27.51
CA GLN A 135 -12.91 0.04 -27.73
C GLN A 135 -14.43 0.28 -27.86
N GLU A 136 -14.92 1.47 -27.48
CA GLU A 136 -16.34 1.82 -27.51
C GLU A 136 -16.96 1.88 -28.93
N ASP A 137 -16.23 2.38 -29.93
CA ASP A 137 -16.78 2.64 -31.29
C ASP A 137 -16.76 1.43 -32.23
N LYS A 138 -16.19 0.30 -31.80
CA LYS A 138 -16.14 -0.91 -32.60
C LYS A 138 -17.26 -1.85 -32.14
N SER A 139 -18.12 -2.25 -33.08
CA SER A 139 -19.08 -3.34 -32.91
C SER A 139 -18.41 -4.70 -32.65
N ASP A 140 -17.10 -4.77 -32.83
CA ASP A 140 -16.28 -5.85 -32.31
C ASP A 140 -16.31 -5.84 -30.78
N LEU A 141 -17.16 -6.70 -30.21
CA LEU A 141 -17.04 -7.12 -28.82
C LEU A 141 -15.55 -7.39 -28.49
N PRO A 142 -15.07 -7.04 -27.27
CA PRO A 142 -13.91 -7.68 -26.69
C PRO A 142 -14.27 -9.15 -26.49
N ASN A 143 -14.15 -9.90 -27.57
CA ASN A 143 -14.39 -11.30 -27.56
C ASN A 143 -13.13 -11.91 -26.96
N LEU A 144 -13.30 -12.59 -25.82
CA LEU A 144 -12.78 -13.95 -25.70
C LEU A 144 -13.26 -14.71 -26.94
N ARG A 145 -12.63 -14.46 -28.10
CA ARG A 145 -12.86 -15.24 -29.29
C ARG A 145 -12.46 -16.65 -28.85
N LEU A 146 -13.42 -17.56 -28.91
CA LEU A 146 -13.16 -18.98 -29.08
C LEU A 146 -12.34 -19.11 -30.36
N LEU A 147 -11.04 -18.87 -30.21
CA LEU A 147 -10.01 -19.06 -31.22
C LEU A 147 -10.06 -20.54 -31.60
N ASN A 148 -10.16 -20.86 -32.89
CA ASN A 148 -9.95 -22.23 -33.38
C ASN A 148 -8.55 -22.71 -32.96
N GLY A 149 -8.30 -24.03 -32.91
CA GLY A 149 -7.01 -24.59 -32.49
C GLY A 149 -5.78 -23.90 -33.12
N ILE A 150 -5.85 -23.57 -34.42
CA ILE A 150 -4.79 -22.86 -35.16
C ILE A 150 -4.67 -21.38 -34.72
N GLN A 151 -5.78 -20.68 -34.52
CA GLN A 151 -5.79 -19.30 -34.03
C GLN A 151 -5.28 -19.21 -32.58
N LYS A 152 -5.50 -20.25 -31.75
CA LYS A 152 -4.88 -20.38 -30.43
C LYS A 152 -3.39 -20.68 -30.51
N THR A 153 -2.90 -21.39 -31.53
CA THR A 153 -1.46 -21.56 -31.76
C THR A 153 -0.79 -20.22 -32.08
N PHE A 154 -1.36 -19.41 -32.98
CA PHE A 154 -0.89 -18.04 -33.22
C PHE A 154 -1.01 -17.16 -31.98
N ALA A 155 -2.11 -17.30 -31.23
CA ALA A 155 -2.28 -16.59 -29.97
C ALA A 155 -1.28 -17.06 -28.90
N ALA A 156 -0.88 -18.32 -28.86
CA ALA A 156 0.17 -18.81 -27.96
C ALA A 156 1.54 -18.23 -28.35
N ILE A 157 1.81 -18.08 -29.65
CA ILE A 157 3.04 -17.42 -30.13
C ILE A 157 3.07 -15.94 -29.72
N TRP A 158 1.94 -15.22 -29.84
CA TRP A 158 1.89 -13.78 -29.58
C TRP A 158 1.55 -13.37 -28.13
N PHE A 159 0.76 -14.20 -27.44
CA PHE A 159 0.17 -13.96 -26.11
C PHE A 159 0.48 -15.08 -25.08
N GLY A 160 1.13 -16.18 -25.46
CA GLY A 160 1.33 -17.32 -24.55
C GLY A 160 2.11 -16.96 -23.28
N ARG A 161 3.08 -16.04 -23.39
CA ARG A 161 3.85 -15.54 -22.24
C ARG A 161 3.06 -14.60 -21.31
N ASP A 162 1.88 -14.16 -21.74
CA ASP A 162 0.92 -13.30 -21.04
C ASP A 162 -0.41 -14.05 -20.79
N THR A 163 -0.29 -15.35 -20.50
CA THR A 163 -1.41 -16.21 -20.12
C THR A 163 -1.37 -16.43 -18.61
N PHE A 164 -2.52 -16.31 -17.96
CA PHE A 164 -2.66 -16.53 -16.51
C PHE A 164 -3.75 -17.56 -16.23
N VAL A 165 -3.57 -18.36 -15.18
CA VAL A 165 -4.59 -19.31 -14.72
C VAL A 165 -5.10 -18.84 -13.38
N ARG A 166 -6.35 -18.36 -13.34
CA ARG A 166 -6.94 -17.84 -12.11
C ARG A 166 -7.79 -18.89 -11.42
N PHE A 167 -7.39 -19.26 -10.21
CA PHE A 167 -8.13 -20.06 -9.25
C PHE A 167 -8.94 -19.12 -8.35
N SER A 168 -10.22 -19.41 -8.17
CA SER A 168 -11.12 -18.62 -7.32
C SER A 168 -11.43 -19.36 -6.02
N GLN A 169 -11.96 -18.65 -5.04
CA GLN A 169 -12.40 -19.23 -3.77
C GLN A 169 -13.26 -20.48 -3.99
N ALA A 170 -12.92 -21.55 -3.27
CA ALA A 170 -13.66 -22.79 -3.34
C ALA A 170 -15.06 -22.63 -2.71
N VAL A 171 -16.05 -23.27 -3.31
CA VAL A 171 -17.38 -23.45 -2.73
C VAL A 171 -17.47 -24.86 -2.14
N SER A 172 -17.68 -24.95 -0.83
CA SER A 172 -17.94 -26.21 -0.13
C SER A 172 -19.30 -26.77 -0.54
N LEU A 173 -19.33 -27.99 -1.07
CA LEU A 173 -20.60 -28.67 -1.35
C LEU A 173 -21.27 -29.16 -0.06
N ARG A 174 -20.52 -29.48 1.00
CA ARG A 174 -21.13 -29.80 2.30
C ARG A 174 -21.98 -28.65 2.80
N TYR A 175 -21.42 -27.44 2.83
CA TYR A 175 -22.14 -26.22 3.23
C TYR A 175 -23.41 -26.03 2.40
N MET A 176 -23.30 -26.20 1.07
CA MET A 176 -24.45 -26.09 0.17
C MET A 176 -25.54 -27.12 0.46
N VAL A 177 -25.16 -28.36 0.77
CA VAL A 177 -26.13 -29.42 1.12
C VAL A 177 -26.85 -29.13 2.43
N VAL A 178 -26.10 -28.68 3.45
CA VAL A 178 -26.65 -28.35 4.77
C VAL A 178 -27.61 -27.15 4.71
N GLU A 179 -27.22 -26.08 4.04
CA GLU A 179 -27.99 -24.83 4.02
C GLU A 179 -29.15 -24.81 3.02
N HIS A 180 -29.03 -25.56 1.93
CA HIS A 180 -29.94 -25.42 0.79
C HIS A 180 -30.55 -26.73 0.30
N GLY A 181 -30.09 -27.89 0.80
CA GLY A 181 -30.55 -29.22 0.38
C GLY A 181 -29.68 -29.85 -0.70
N SER A 182 -30.14 -30.94 -1.33
CA SER A 182 -29.36 -31.68 -2.35
C SER A 182 -30.15 -31.97 -3.64
N ASP A 183 -31.20 -31.19 -3.90
CA ASP A 183 -32.08 -31.38 -5.06
C ASP A 183 -31.45 -30.85 -6.36
N GLU A 184 -31.97 -31.32 -7.50
CA GLU A 184 -31.53 -30.91 -8.84
C GLU A 184 -31.57 -29.39 -9.06
N LYS A 185 -32.51 -28.69 -8.39
CA LYS A 185 -32.60 -27.23 -8.40
C LYS A 185 -31.32 -26.55 -7.90
N ILE A 186 -30.58 -27.19 -6.99
CA ILE A 186 -29.36 -26.65 -6.38
C ILE A 186 -28.17 -26.80 -7.32
N ALA A 187 -28.06 -27.91 -8.05
CA ALA A 187 -27.05 -28.04 -9.10
C ALA A 187 -27.23 -26.98 -10.19
N GLN A 188 -28.47 -26.68 -10.59
CA GLN A 188 -28.76 -25.60 -11.52
C GLN A 188 -28.39 -24.22 -10.94
N LYS A 189 -28.71 -23.98 -9.64
CA LYS A 189 -28.32 -22.75 -8.93
C LYS A 189 -26.80 -22.60 -8.88
N LEU A 190 -26.06 -23.65 -8.53
CA LEU A 190 -24.59 -23.69 -8.50
C LEU A 190 -24.01 -23.33 -9.86
N ALA A 191 -24.51 -23.94 -10.93
CA ALA A 191 -24.03 -23.66 -12.28
C ALA A 191 -24.34 -22.21 -12.72
N ARG A 192 -25.51 -21.67 -12.36
CA ARG A 192 -25.87 -20.26 -12.61
C ARG A 192 -24.97 -19.28 -11.84
N VAL A 193 -24.73 -19.54 -10.56
CA VAL A 193 -23.83 -18.72 -9.73
C VAL A 193 -22.42 -18.75 -10.30
N ALA A 194 -21.92 -19.92 -10.70
CA ALA A 194 -20.62 -20.05 -11.34
C ALA A 194 -20.53 -19.26 -12.66
N LYS A 195 -21.58 -19.27 -13.51
CA LYS A 195 -21.62 -18.44 -14.72
C LYS A 195 -21.56 -16.94 -14.39
N MET A 196 -22.31 -16.49 -13.39
CA MET A 196 -22.26 -15.09 -12.93
C MET A 196 -20.88 -14.70 -12.40
N HIS A 197 -20.23 -15.60 -11.64
CA HIS A 197 -18.87 -15.42 -11.15
C HIS A 197 -17.89 -15.20 -12.31
N PHE A 198 -17.89 -16.06 -13.32
CA PHE A 198 -17.01 -15.90 -14.49
C PHE A 198 -17.30 -14.61 -15.29
N ALA A 199 -18.56 -14.18 -15.36
CA ALA A 199 -18.91 -12.92 -16.00
C ALA A 199 -18.31 -11.70 -15.26
N LYS A 200 -18.43 -11.66 -13.93
CA LYS A 200 -17.82 -10.63 -13.08
C LYS A 200 -16.30 -10.67 -13.14
N GLN A 201 -15.72 -11.87 -13.05
CA GLN A 201 -14.28 -12.09 -13.13
C GLN A 201 -13.68 -11.56 -14.44
N ARG A 202 -14.37 -11.78 -15.57
CA ARG A 202 -13.95 -11.22 -16.86
C ARG A 202 -13.89 -9.71 -16.83
N ILE A 203 -14.94 -9.04 -16.32
CA ILE A 203 -14.99 -7.58 -16.21
C ILE A 203 -13.84 -7.08 -15.31
N SER A 204 -13.60 -7.73 -14.17
CA SER A 204 -12.50 -7.34 -13.27
C SER A 204 -11.11 -7.45 -13.91
N ALA A 205 -10.92 -8.39 -14.85
CA ALA A 205 -9.63 -8.66 -15.48
C ALA A 205 -9.38 -7.85 -16.75
N THR A 206 -10.43 -7.49 -17.49
CA THR A 206 -10.34 -6.68 -18.72
C THR A 206 -10.57 -5.20 -18.47
N GLY A 207 -11.36 -4.86 -17.45
CA GLY A 207 -11.79 -3.50 -17.16
C GLY A 207 -12.93 -3.05 -18.08
N PRO A 208 -13.44 -1.82 -17.88
CA PRO A 208 -14.40 -1.21 -18.80
C PRO A 208 -13.76 -0.93 -20.18
N ARG A 209 -14.61 -0.73 -21.19
CA ARG A 209 -14.16 -0.46 -22.57
C ARG A 209 -13.47 0.90 -22.65
N LEU A 210 -12.36 0.97 -23.37
CA LEU A 210 -11.62 2.21 -23.57
C LEU A 210 -12.49 3.26 -24.25
N PRO A 211 -12.54 4.49 -23.71
CA PRO A 211 -13.45 5.49 -24.22
C PRO A 211 -12.94 6.04 -25.53
N ASN A 212 -13.85 6.42 -26.44
CA ASN A 212 -13.46 7.36 -27.48
C ASN A 212 -13.14 8.69 -26.79
N ARG A 213 -11.86 9.08 -26.79
CA ARG A 213 -11.38 10.29 -26.13
C ARG A 213 -12.13 11.54 -26.58
N GLN A 214 -12.43 11.65 -27.87
CA GLN A 214 -13.19 12.77 -28.42
C GLN A 214 -14.65 12.77 -27.95
N ALA A 215 -15.29 11.60 -27.92
CA ALA A 215 -16.67 11.47 -27.42
C ALA A 215 -16.75 11.82 -25.93
N MET A 216 -15.77 11.39 -25.14
CA MET A 216 -15.65 11.75 -23.72
C MET A 216 -15.46 13.26 -23.55
N PHE A 217 -14.61 13.90 -24.36
CA PHE A 217 -14.40 15.35 -24.30
C PHE A 217 -15.67 16.12 -24.64
N ASN A 218 -16.38 15.70 -25.69
CA ASN A 218 -17.64 16.30 -26.09
C ASN A 218 -18.70 16.17 -24.98
N LYS A 219 -18.80 15.00 -24.34
CA LYS A 219 -19.70 14.77 -23.20
C LYS A 219 -19.35 15.69 -22.02
N LEU A 220 -18.08 15.78 -21.66
CA LEU A 220 -17.62 16.61 -20.54
C LEU A 220 -17.86 18.10 -20.80
N LEU A 221 -17.55 18.61 -22.00
CA LEU A 221 -17.80 20.01 -22.36
C LEU A 221 -19.30 20.38 -22.36
N GLN A 222 -20.18 19.38 -22.45
CA GLN A 222 -21.63 19.56 -22.35
C GLN A 222 -22.16 19.48 -20.91
N SER A 223 -21.32 19.13 -19.92
CA SER A 223 -21.76 19.07 -18.52
C SER A 223 -22.07 20.47 -18.01
N GLU A 224 -23.13 20.57 -17.20
CA GLU A 224 -23.60 21.85 -16.65
C GLU A 224 -22.50 22.54 -15.82
N ALA A 225 -21.73 21.76 -15.05
CA ALA A 225 -20.63 22.27 -14.25
C ALA A 225 -19.52 22.92 -15.11
N ILE A 226 -19.15 22.30 -16.24
CA ILE A 226 -18.13 22.85 -17.15
C ILE A 226 -18.68 24.05 -17.92
N ARG A 227 -19.94 24.00 -18.39
CA ARG A 227 -20.58 25.13 -19.09
C ARG A 227 -20.61 26.40 -18.23
N ARG A 228 -21.06 26.28 -16.97
CA ARG A 228 -21.04 27.41 -16.02
C ARG A 228 -19.61 27.92 -15.79
N ALA A 229 -18.65 27.03 -15.62
CA ALA A 229 -17.26 27.43 -15.43
C ALA A 229 -16.66 28.14 -16.66
N ILE A 230 -17.08 27.76 -17.88
CA ILE A 230 -16.70 28.44 -19.12
C ILE A 230 -17.31 29.84 -19.19
N GLU A 231 -18.58 29.99 -18.83
CA GLU A 231 -19.25 31.29 -18.78
C GLU A 231 -18.62 32.23 -17.75
N ASP A 232 -18.31 31.72 -16.56
CA ASP A 232 -17.63 32.47 -15.49
C ASP A 232 -16.21 32.88 -15.91
N GLU A 233 -15.47 31.99 -16.57
CA GLU A 233 -14.15 32.31 -17.12
C GLU A 233 -14.23 33.39 -18.21
N ALA A 234 -15.22 33.30 -19.11
CA ALA A 234 -15.44 34.27 -20.17
C ALA A 234 -15.74 35.67 -19.59
N LYS A 235 -16.63 35.75 -18.60
CA LYS A 235 -16.98 36.99 -17.90
C LYS A 235 -15.79 37.55 -17.12
N SER A 236 -15.13 36.74 -16.29
CA SER A 236 -14.06 37.20 -15.40
C SER A 236 -12.80 37.66 -16.14
N LYS A 237 -12.49 37.05 -17.29
CA LYS A 237 -11.33 37.43 -18.12
C LYS A 237 -11.68 38.35 -19.29
N ASN A 238 -12.94 38.75 -19.44
CA ASN A 238 -13.45 39.54 -20.55
C ASN A 238 -13.03 38.98 -21.93
N ILE A 239 -13.29 37.67 -22.13
CA ILE A 239 -13.00 36.96 -23.39
C ILE A 239 -14.28 36.39 -23.99
N SER A 240 -14.28 36.10 -25.29
CA SER A 240 -15.40 35.42 -25.93
C SER A 240 -15.61 34.01 -25.36
N ILE A 241 -16.86 33.55 -25.36
CA ILE A 241 -17.23 32.19 -24.93
C ILE A 241 -16.46 31.13 -25.75
N GLU A 242 -16.28 31.34 -27.05
CA GLU A 242 -15.50 30.45 -27.92
C GLU A 242 -14.04 30.33 -27.45
N LYS A 243 -13.43 31.44 -27.01
CA LYS A 243 -12.05 31.42 -26.51
C LYS A 243 -11.97 30.68 -25.17
N ALA A 244 -12.96 30.84 -24.30
CA ALA A 244 -13.05 30.08 -23.04
C ALA A 244 -13.30 28.57 -23.30
N GLN A 245 -14.13 28.21 -24.26
CA GLN A 245 -14.34 26.81 -24.69
C GLN A 245 -13.06 26.19 -25.24
N LYS A 246 -12.29 26.94 -26.06
CA LYS A 246 -10.99 26.47 -26.58
C LYS A 246 -9.99 26.25 -25.45
N GLU A 247 -9.97 27.11 -24.44
CA GLU A 247 -9.13 26.91 -23.26
C GLU A 247 -9.59 25.70 -22.43
N ALA A 248 -10.90 25.49 -22.28
CA ALA A 248 -11.45 24.31 -21.63
C ALA A 248 -11.02 23.01 -22.35
N TYR A 249 -11.08 22.99 -23.69
CA TYR A 249 -10.60 21.86 -24.48
C TYR A 249 -9.10 21.61 -24.27
N LYS A 250 -8.29 22.68 -24.24
CA LYS A 250 -6.85 22.58 -23.98
C LYS A 250 -6.56 22.01 -22.59
N ILE A 251 -7.33 22.42 -21.58
CA ILE A 251 -7.23 21.88 -20.22
C ILE A 251 -7.62 20.40 -20.20
N LEU A 252 -8.70 20.01 -20.86
CA LEU A 252 -9.09 18.59 -21.01
C LEU A 252 -7.99 17.77 -21.68
N ASP A 253 -7.40 18.29 -22.76
CA ASP A 253 -6.30 17.64 -23.48
C ASP A 253 -5.05 17.48 -22.61
N GLU A 254 -4.74 18.51 -21.81
CA GLU A 254 -3.67 18.50 -20.81
C GLU A 254 -3.92 17.43 -19.73
N ILE A 255 -5.15 17.26 -19.26
CA ILE A 255 -5.47 16.33 -18.17
C ILE A 255 -5.54 14.90 -18.67
N ALA A 256 -6.34 14.62 -19.70
CA ALA A 256 -6.86 13.28 -19.96
C ALA A 256 -5.83 12.24 -20.42
N ALA A 257 -5.99 11.01 -19.93
CA ALA A 257 -5.24 9.86 -20.41
C ALA A 257 -5.63 9.50 -21.87
N ASP A 258 -4.81 8.66 -22.51
CA ASP A 258 -5.04 8.15 -23.87
C ASP A 258 -4.65 6.68 -23.96
N VAL A 259 -5.30 5.86 -23.13
CA VAL A 259 -4.90 4.48 -22.84
C VAL A 259 -4.90 3.62 -24.11
N SER A 260 -3.82 2.88 -24.31
CA SER A 260 -3.69 1.92 -25.39
C SER A 260 -3.38 0.53 -24.84
N HIS A 261 -4.19 -0.47 -25.23
CA HIS A 261 -3.98 -1.83 -24.75
C HIS A 261 -2.69 -2.48 -25.30
N SER A 262 -2.30 -2.14 -26.53
CA SER A 262 -1.07 -2.67 -27.12
C SER A 262 0.18 -2.16 -26.41
N SER A 263 0.16 -0.91 -25.93
CA SER A 263 1.28 -0.34 -25.18
C SER A 263 1.41 -0.99 -23.80
N LEU A 264 0.31 -1.23 -23.08
CA LEU A 264 0.32 -1.92 -21.77
C LEU A 264 1.07 -3.27 -21.80
N ARG A 265 0.94 -4.03 -22.89
CA ARG A 265 1.68 -5.31 -23.05
C ARG A 265 3.18 -5.12 -23.30
N ALA A 266 3.56 -4.11 -24.08
CA ALA A 266 4.97 -3.81 -24.31
C ALA A 266 5.63 -3.36 -22.99
N VAL A 267 4.89 -2.59 -22.19
CA VAL A 267 5.29 -2.15 -20.85
C VAL A 267 5.50 -3.30 -19.92
N ASP A 268 4.57 -4.26 -19.85
CA ASP A 268 4.71 -5.43 -18.97
C ASP A 268 6.05 -6.15 -19.22
N ARG A 269 6.43 -6.38 -20.48
CA ARG A 269 7.72 -7.02 -20.79
C ARG A 269 8.91 -6.18 -20.33
N PHE A 270 8.84 -4.87 -20.54
CA PHE A 270 9.87 -3.94 -20.07
C PHE A 270 9.95 -3.92 -18.53
N LEU A 271 8.82 -3.86 -17.84
CA LEU A 271 8.74 -3.83 -16.38
C LEU A 271 9.23 -5.15 -15.79
N ARG A 272 8.86 -6.32 -16.34
CA ARG A 272 9.43 -7.61 -15.92
C ARG A 272 10.96 -7.62 -16.00
N TRP A 273 11.52 -7.12 -17.11
CA TRP A 273 12.97 -6.99 -17.25
C TRP A 273 13.55 -6.01 -16.22
N LEU A 274 12.92 -4.86 -16.04
CA LEU A 274 13.35 -3.81 -15.12
C LEU A 274 13.40 -4.34 -13.68
N TRP A 275 12.33 -4.99 -13.23
CA TRP A 275 12.22 -5.52 -11.87
C TRP A 275 13.21 -6.64 -11.62
N ASN A 276 13.31 -7.63 -12.51
CA ASN A 276 14.27 -8.74 -12.36
C ASN A 276 15.74 -8.28 -12.43
N LYS A 277 15.99 -7.13 -13.06
CA LYS A 277 17.33 -6.55 -13.11
C LYS A 277 17.68 -5.82 -11.81
N LEU A 278 16.74 -5.04 -11.29
CA LEU A 278 16.95 -4.16 -10.15
C LEU A 278 16.82 -4.90 -8.82
N TYR A 279 15.81 -5.76 -8.68
CA TYR A 279 15.44 -6.41 -7.43
C TYR A 279 15.48 -7.94 -7.57
N SER A 280 15.81 -8.62 -6.48
CA SER A 280 15.80 -10.09 -6.41
C SER A 280 14.38 -10.67 -6.32
N GLY A 281 13.40 -9.87 -5.91
CA GLY A 281 11.99 -10.24 -5.85
C GLY A 281 11.08 -9.08 -5.48
N ILE A 282 9.79 -9.24 -5.76
CA ILE A 282 8.72 -8.34 -5.30
C ILE A 282 7.76 -9.16 -4.45
N ASN A 283 7.72 -8.87 -3.15
CA ASN A 283 6.77 -9.48 -2.23
C ASN A 283 5.45 -8.72 -2.27
N VAL A 284 4.37 -9.45 -2.51
CA VAL A 284 3.02 -8.88 -2.58
C VAL A 284 2.15 -9.53 -1.51
N GLN A 285 1.63 -8.75 -0.58
CA GLN A 285 0.77 -9.24 0.51
C GLN A 285 -0.63 -8.65 0.44
N ASN A 286 -1.63 -9.40 0.93
CA ASN A 286 -3.04 -8.99 1.01
C ASN A 286 -3.71 -8.64 -0.34
N SER A 287 -3.17 -9.16 -1.45
CA SER A 287 -3.72 -8.94 -2.80
C SER A 287 -5.13 -9.53 -3.00
N ASN A 288 -5.53 -10.50 -2.17
CA ASN A 288 -6.87 -11.06 -2.12
C ASN A 288 -7.96 -10.00 -1.85
N ARG A 289 -7.70 -9.01 -0.99
CA ARG A 289 -8.64 -7.93 -0.66
C ARG A 289 -9.05 -7.15 -1.90
N VAL A 290 -8.08 -6.79 -2.72
CA VAL A 290 -8.30 -6.05 -3.96
C VAL A 290 -9.01 -6.91 -5.01
N ARG A 291 -8.61 -8.19 -5.14
CA ARG A 291 -9.30 -9.13 -6.04
C ARG A 291 -10.77 -9.31 -5.66
N LYS A 292 -11.10 -9.33 -4.36
CA LYS A 292 -12.47 -9.43 -3.84
C LYS A 292 -13.29 -8.18 -4.20
N LEU A 293 -12.77 -6.98 -3.90
CA LEU A 293 -13.44 -5.72 -4.24
C LEU A 293 -13.73 -5.61 -5.75
N ALA A 294 -12.75 -5.97 -6.59
CA ALA A 294 -12.91 -5.94 -8.03
C ALA A 294 -13.96 -6.95 -8.54
N LEU A 295 -14.08 -8.12 -7.88
CA LEU A 295 -15.14 -9.10 -8.18
C LEU A 295 -16.52 -8.63 -7.72
N GLU A 296 -16.59 -7.90 -6.61
CA GLU A 296 -17.83 -7.33 -6.06
C GLU A 296 -18.32 -6.12 -6.88
N GLY A 297 -17.47 -5.60 -7.78
CA GLY A 297 -17.81 -4.50 -8.69
C GLY A 297 -17.61 -3.11 -8.06
N HIS A 298 -16.73 -3.03 -7.05
CA HIS A 298 -16.34 -1.77 -6.44
C HIS A 298 -15.45 -0.95 -7.38
N GLU A 299 -15.59 0.36 -7.30
CA GLU A 299 -14.64 1.30 -7.89
C GLU A 299 -13.47 1.51 -6.94
N ILE A 300 -12.30 1.07 -7.37
CA ILE A 300 -11.12 1.01 -6.51
C ILE A 300 -10.26 2.25 -6.72
N VAL A 301 -10.01 2.95 -5.63
CA VAL A 301 -9.05 4.05 -5.57
C VAL A 301 -7.83 3.60 -4.77
N TYR A 302 -6.71 3.33 -5.46
CA TYR A 302 -5.47 2.98 -4.81
C TYR A 302 -4.77 4.24 -4.29
N VAL A 303 -4.40 4.23 -3.01
CA VAL A 303 -3.70 5.34 -2.37
C VAL A 303 -2.39 4.82 -1.77
N PRO A 304 -1.33 4.72 -2.59
CA PRO A 304 -0.01 4.33 -2.12
C PRO A 304 0.71 5.43 -1.35
N CYS A 305 1.61 5.04 -0.45
CA CYS A 305 2.69 5.94 -0.01
C CYS A 305 3.71 6.17 -1.13
N HIS A 306 4.39 7.32 -1.10
CA HIS A 306 5.31 7.72 -2.17
C HIS A 306 6.78 7.75 -1.74
N ARG A 307 7.55 6.77 -2.21
CA ARG A 307 8.97 6.55 -1.88
C ARG A 307 9.92 6.77 -3.06
N SER A 308 9.53 6.40 -4.27
CA SER A 308 10.38 6.41 -5.47
C SER A 308 9.64 6.90 -6.71
N HIS A 309 10.37 7.32 -7.76
CA HIS A 309 9.77 7.60 -9.06
C HIS A 309 9.26 6.35 -9.78
N ILE A 310 9.47 5.15 -9.25
CA ILE A 310 9.02 3.92 -9.90
C ILE A 310 7.77 3.32 -9.25
N ASP A 311 7.24 3.93 -8.18
CA ASP A 311 6.11 3.38 -7.40
C ASP A 311 4.87 3.13 -8.24
N TYR A 312 4.50 4.08 -9.12
CA TYR A 312 3.34 3.95 -10.00
C TYR A 312 3.52 2.82 -11.03
N LEU A 313 4.76 2.58 -11.49
CA LEU A 313 5.07 1.45 -12.35
C LEU A 313 5.01 0.14 -11.58
N LEU A 314 5.47 0.13 -10.33
CA LEU A 314 5.47 -1.05 -9.47
C LEU A 314 4.04 -1.49 -9.15
N LEU A 315 3.18 -0.57 -8.71
CA LEU A 315 1.79 -0.89 -8.39
C LEU A 315 1.02 -1.36 -9.63
N SER A 316 1.19 -0.66 -10.76
CA SER A 316 0.62 -1.08 -12.05
C SER A 316 1.08 -2.48 -12.46
N TYR A 317 2.37 -2.78 -12.31
CA TYR A 317 2.94 -4.10 -12.57
C TYR A 317 2.35 -5.17 -11.65
N VAL A 318 2.27 -4.91 -10.35
CA VAL A 318 1.69 -5.84 -9.36
C VAL A 318 0.22 -6.11 -9.68
N LEU A 319 -0.60 -5.08 -9.89
CA LEU A 319 -2.01 -5.24 -10.23
C LEU A 319 -2.20 -6.02 -11.54
N TYR A 320 -1.38 -5.74 -12.55
CA TYR A 320 -1.35 -6.52 -13.78
C TYR A 320 -1.05 -7.99 -13.48
N HIS A 321 -0.06 -8.31 -12.65
CA HIS A 321 0.27 -9.69 -12.29
C HIS A 321 -0.76 -10.36 -11.36
N GLN A 322 -1.57 -9.58 -10.65
CA GLN A 322 -2.70 -10.06 -9.85
C GLN A 322 -3.98 -10.30 -10.67
N GLY A 323 -3.89 -10.18 -12.01
CA GLY A 323 -5.02 -10.42 -12.91
C GLY A 323 -6.05 -9.31 -12.89
N LEU A 324 -5.66 -8.13 -12.44
CA LEU A 324 -6.46 -6.91 -12.42
C LEU A 324 -5.98 -5.96 -13.52
N VAL A 325 -6.79 -4.94 -13.79
CA VAL A 325 -6.45 -3.87 -14.73
C VAL A 325 -5.61 -2.81 -14.03
N PRO A 326 -4.52 -2.33 -14.65
CA PRO A 326 -3.76 -1.19 -14.14
C PRO A 326 -4.65 0.06 -13.99
N PRO A 327 -4.46 0.86 -12.94
CA PRO A 327 -5.28 2.03 -12.68
C PRO A 327 -4.96 3.20 -13.61
N HIS A 328 -5.88 4.15 -13.70
CA HIS A 328 -5.57 5.49 -14.19
C HIS A 328 -4.78 6.25 -13.12
N ILE A 329 -3.60 6.75 -13.45
CA ILE A 329 -2.65 7.29 -12.49
C ILE A 329 -2.68 8.82 -12.53
N ALA A 330 -2.91 9.46 -11.39
CA ALA A 330 -2.75 10.91 -11.25
C ALA A 330 -1.25 11.25 -11.23
N ALA A 331 -0.73 11.80 -12.33
CA ALA A 331 0.68 12.13 -12.49
C ALA A 331 0.91 13.65 -12.49
N GLY A 332 1.96 14.12 -11.81
CA GLY A 332 2.33 15.53 -11.85
C GLY A 332 2.68 15.99 -13.28
N ILE A 333 2.19 17.17 -13.68
CA ILE A 333 2.41 17.72 -15.05
C ILE A 333 3.90 17.86 -15.42
N ASN A 334 4.80 17.91 -14.43
CA ASN A 334 6.25 17.91 -14.63
C ASN A 334 6.77 16.63 -15.31
N LEU A 335 5.99 15.55 -15.34
CA LEU A 335 6.31 14.31 -16.06
C LEU A 335 5.80 14.31 -17.51
N ASN A 336 5.03 15.33 -17.92
CA ASN A 336 4.48 15.44 -19.28
C ASN A 336 5.45 16.16 -20.23
N PHE A 337 6.57 15.53 -20.56
CA PHE A 337 7.52 16.06 -21.57
C PHE A 337 7.67 15.07 -22.73
N TRP A 338 7.90 15.58 -23.94
CA TRP A 338 8.05 14.72 -25.11
C TRP A 338 9.40 13.97 -25.08
N PRO A 339 9.46 12.65 -25.38
CA PRO A 339 8.36 11.77 -25.80
C PRO A 339 7.64 11.03 -24.64
N ILE A 340 8.15 11.11 -23.41
CA ILE A 340 7.70 10.34 -22.24
C ILE A 340 6.24 10.61 -21.85
N GLY A 341 5.76 11.85 -21.97
CA GLY A 341 4.38 12.22 -21.63
C GLY A 341 3.34 11.45 -22.45
N ARG A 342 3.54 11.32 -23.77
CA ARG A 342 2.65 10.52 -24.65
C ARG A 342 2.63 9.05 -24.24
N MET A 343 3.80 8.53 -23.90
CA MET A 343 3.96 7.14 -23.45
C MET A 343 3.18 6.90 -22.14
N PHE A 344 3.32 7.78 -21.14
CA PHE A 344 2.58 7.67 -19.88
C PHE A 344 1.06 7.82 -20.04
N ARG A 345 0.58 8.72 -20.91
CA ARG A 345 -0.86 8.79 -21.25
C ARG A 345 -1.38 7.47 -21.78
N SER A 346 -0.58 6.82 -22.64
CA SER A 346 -0.92 5.51 -23.20
C SER A 346 -0.98 4.39 -22.17
N TRP A 347 -0.38 4.60 -20.99
CA TRP A 347 -0.38 3.64 -19.88
C TRP A 347 -1.41 3.98 -18.80
N GLY A 348 -2.19 5.04 -18.97
CA GLY A 348 -3.23 5.45 -18.00
C GLY A 348 -2.91 6.68 -17.19
N ALA A 349 -1.78 7.36 -17.40
CA ALA A 349 -1.49 8.60 -16.69
C ALA A 349 -2.39 9.74 -17.17
N PHE A 350 -3.06 10.39 -16.22
CA PHE A 350 -3.70 11.68 -16.41
C PHE A 350 -2.97 12.74 -15.57
N PHE A 351 -2.81 13.95 -16.12
CA PHE A 351 -1.90 14.93 -15.52
C PHE A 351 -2.60 15.95 -14.65
N ILE A 352 -1.98 16.22 -13.50
CA ILE A 352 -2.44 17.17 -12.50
C ILE A 352 -1.42 18.30 -12.30
N ARG A 353 -1.90 19.54 -12.22
CA ARG A 353 -1.09 20.71 -11.87
C ARG A 353 -0.77 20.72 -10.38
N ARG A 354 0.35 21.33 -9.98
CA ARG A 354 0.75 21.41 -8.56
C ARG A 354 -0.20 22.24 -7.70
N THR A 355 -0.85 23.24 -8.29
CA THR A 355 -1.80 24.13 -7.61
C THR A 355 -2.99 24.44 -8.51
N PHE A 356 -4.17 24.47 -7.90
CA PHE A 356 -5.43 24.80 -8.57
C PHE A 356 -5.87 26.24 -8.23
N LYS A 357 -5.12 26.91 -7.35
CA LYS A 357 -5.49 28.19 -6.73
C LYS A 357 -5.76 29.24 -7.82
N GLY A 358 -6.95 29.84 -7.76
CA GLY A 358 -7.38 30.91 -8.65
C GLY A 358 -7.86 30.45 -10.04
N ASN A 359 -7.83 29.16 -10.36
CA ASN A 359 -8.31 28.63 -11.64
C ASN A 359 -9.57 27.76 -11.46
N ARG A 360 -10.74 28.42 -11.46
CA ARG A 360 -12.05 27.76 -11.28
C ARG A 360 -12.37 26.83 -12.46
N LEU A 361 -12.06 27.26 -13.69
CA LEU A 361 -12.26 26.46 -14.90
C LEU A 361 -11.50 25.13 -14.84
N TYR A 362 -10.21 25.17 -14.50
CA TYR A 362 -9.39 23.97 -14.34
C TYR A 362 -9.93 23.05 -13.25
N SER A 363 -10.33 23.61 -12.11
CA SER A 363 -10.85 22.84 -10.99
C SER A 363 -12.16 22.11 -11.35
N ALA A 364 -13.06 22.79 -12.06
CA ALA A 364 -14.31 22.20 -12.55
C ALA A 364 -14.03 21.08 -13.56
N ILE A 365 -13.18 21.32 -14.56
CA ILE A 365 -12.84 20.33 -15.59
C ILE A 365 -12.19 19.09 -14.98
N PHE A 366 -11.21 19.28 -14.10
CA PHE A 366 -10.51 18.15 -13.47
C PHE A 366 -11.45 17.31 -12.61
N ARG A 367 -12.35 17.95 -11.86
CA ARG A 367 -13.37 17.27 -11.06
C ARG A 367 -14.33 16.45 -11.93
N GLU A 368 -14.86 17.04 -13.01
CA GLU A 368 -15.77 16.34 -13.91
C GLU A 368 -15.07 15.17 -14.62
N TYR A 369 -13.81 15.35 -15.04
CA TYR A 369 -13.02 14.27 -15.62
C TYR A 369 -12.83 13.10 -14.64
N LEU A 370 -12.48 13.39 -13.37
CA LEU A 370 -12.34 12.35 -12.34
C LEU A 370 -13.68 11.64 -12.05
N SER A 371 -14.78 12.39 -11.98
CA SER A 371 -16.12 11.83 -11.81
C SER A 371 -16.51 10.91 -12.97
N GLU A 372 -16.17 11.27 -14.21
CA GLU A 372 -16.40 10.46 -15.40
C GLU A 372 -15.57 9.16 -15.38
N LEU A 373 -14.35 9.18 -14.86
CA LEU A 373 -13.55 7.96 -14.68
C LEU A 373 -14.25 6.98 -13.75
N PHE A 374 -14.73 7.44 -12.59
CA PHE A 374 -15.48 6.61 -11.65
C PHE A 374 -16.80 6.12 -12.23
N HIS A 375 -17.54 6.99 -12.93
CA HIS A 375 -18.80 6.63 -13.58
C HIS A 375 -18.63 5.50 -14.61
N ARG A 376 -17.52 5.49 -15.36
CA ARG A 376 -17.20 4.44 -16.34
C ARG A 376 -16.65 3.16 -15.72
N GLY A 377 -16.31 3.21 -14.44
CA GLY A 377 -15.81 2.08 -13.70
C GLY A 377 -14.30 1.86 -13.79
N TYR A 378 -13.55 2.94 -13.96
CA TYR A 378 -12.09 2.89 -13.96
C TYR A 378 -11.54 2.98 -12.54
N SER A 379 -10.65 2.06 -12.18
CA SER A 379 -9.82 2.23 -10.99
C SER A 379 -8.85 3.39 -11.17
N VAL A 380 -8.61 4.13 -10.09
CA VAL A 380 -7.72 5.31 -10.06
C VAL A 380 -6.62 5.11 -9.03
N GLU A 381 -5.44 5.66 -9.28
CA GLU A 381 -4.31 5.72 -8.36
C GLU A 381 -3.89 7.17 -8.14
N TYR A 382 -3.72 7.58 -6.89
CA TYR A 382 -3.07 8.85 -6.56
C TYR A 382 -2.31 8.80 -5.23
N PHE A 383 -1.23 9.58 -5.14
CA PHE A 383 -0.45 9.72 -3.92
C PHE A 383 -1.03 10.84 -3.06
N ILE A 384 -1.69 10.49 -1.95
CA ILE A 384 -2.32 11.47 -1.05
C ILE A 384 -1.29 12.39 -0.38
N GLU A 385 -0.03 11.96 -0.24
CA GLU A 385 1.07 12.77 0.28
C GLU A 385 1.40 14.01 -0.59
N GLY A 386 1.01 13.99 -1.87
CA GLY A 386 1.29 15.07 -2.84
C GLY A 386 2.74 15.17 -3.32
N GLY A 387 3.64 14.31 -2.81
CA GLY A 387 5.03 14.21 -3.24
C GLY A 387 5.77 13.07 -2.55
N ARG A 388 6.95 12.73 -3.07
CA ARG A 388 7.84 11.71 -2.50
C ARG A 388 8.38 12.16 -1.15
N SER A 389 8.35 11.26 -0.18
CA SER A 389 9.06 11.44 1.08
C SER A 389 10.56 11.32 0.88
N ARG A 390 11.30 12.31 1.38
CA ARG A 390 12.78 12.34 1.37
C ARG A 390 13.37 11.73 2.63
N THR A 391 12.60 11.69 3.72
CA THR A 391 13.04 11.21 5.03
C THR A 391 12.61 9.78 5.30
N GLY A 392 11.83 9.13 4.43
CA GLY A 392 11.29 7.78 4.67
C GLY A 392 10.06 7.77 5.60
N ARG A 393 9.64 8.93 6.12
CA ARG A 393 8.42 9.08 6.91
C ARG A 393 7.21 9.31 6.01
N LEU A 394 6.00 8.96 6.44
CA LEU A 394 4.80 9.41 5.74
C LEU A 394 4.63 10.91 5.89
N LEU A 395 4.23 11.59 4.82
CA LEU A 395 3.92 13.02 4.83
C LEU A 395 2.45 13.28 5.20
N ALA A 396 2.17 14.48 5.70
CA ALA A 396 0.79 14.91 5.94
C ALA A 396 -0.04 14.87 4.64
N PRO A 397 -1.25 14.27 4.65
CA PRO A 397 -2.05 14.08 3.45
C PRO A 397 -2.53 15.43 2.88
N LYS A 398 -2.50 15.54 1.55
CA LYS A 398 -3.12 16.62 0.76
C LYS A 398 -4.52 16.17 0.36
N THR A 399 -5.51 16.75 1.02
CA THR A 399 -6.91 16.30 1.00
C THR A 399 -7.68 16.60 -0.30
N GLY A 400 -7.08 17.32 -1.27
CA GLY A 400 -7.76 17.74 -2.49
C GLY A 400 -8.32 16.60 -3.35
N MET A 401 -7.53 15.55 -3.60
CA MET A 401 -7.99 14.38 -4.37
C MET A 401 -9.06 13.58 -3.62
N MET A 402 -8.92 13.46 -2.29
CA MET A 402 -9.93 12.81 -1.45
C MET A 402 -11.26 13.58 -1.46
N SER A 403 -11.20 14.90 -1.36
CA SER A 403 -12.36 15.78 -1.51
C SER A 403 -13.07 15.57 -2.85
N MET A 404 -12.32 15.50 -3.96
CA MET A 404 -12.92 15.27 -5.28
C MET A 404 -13.52 13.86 -5.39
N THR A 405 -12.90 12.86 -4.74
CA THR A 405 -13.42 11.49 -4.68
C THR A 405 -14.76 11.42 -3.93
N LEU A 406 -14.87 12.09 -2.76
CA LEU A 406 -16.13 12.16 -2.01
C LEU A 406 -17.21 12.96 -2.75
N GLN A 407 -16.85 14.04 -3.44
CA GLN A 407 -17.80 14.77 -4.28
C GLN A 407 -18.33 13.89 -5.41
N ALA A 408 -17.46 13.11 -6.06
CA ALA A 408 -17.91 12.19 -7.10
C ALA A 408 -18.88 11.12 -6.56
N LEU A 409 -18.70 10.66 -5.32
CA LEU A 409 -19.63 9.73 -4.65
C LEU A 409 -21.03 10.34 -4.46
N GLN A 410 -21.13 11.63 -4.13
CA GLN A 410 -22.42 12.31 -3.92
C GLN A 410 -23.26 12.46 -5.21
N HIS A 411 -22.63 12.50 -6.39
CA HIS A 411 -23.31 12.73 -7.67
C HIS A 411 -23.92 11.45 -8.27
N SER A 412 -24.54 10.60 -7.43
CA SER A 412 -25.31 9.40 -7.83
C SER A 412 -24.50 8.33 -8.58
N GLN A 413 -23.38 7.89 -8.01
CA GLN A 413 -22.65 6.72 -8.52
C GLN A 413 -23.45 5.43 -8.28
N THR A 414 -23.54 4.59 -9.30
CA THR A 414 -24.25 3.29 -9.23
C THR A 414 -23.44 2.21 -8.50
N ARG A 415 -22.14 2.44 -8.29
CA ARG A 415 -21.19 1.50 -7.70
C ARG A 415 -20.54 2.09 -6.46
N PRO A 416 -20.28 1.26 -5.42
CA PRO A 416 -19.55 1.71 -4.24
C PRO A 416 -18.10 2.05 -4.61
N ILE A 417 -17.58 3.13 -4.02
CA ILE A 417 -16.17 3.50 -4.12
C ILE A 417 -15.44 3.00 -2.87
N SER A 418 -14.33 2.28 -3.07
CA SER A 418 -13.46 1.82 -1.98
C SER A 418 -12.06 2.36 -2.16
N ILE A 419 -11.55 3.01 -1.10
CA ILE A 419 -10.16 3.43 -1.01
C ILE A 419 -9.33 2.23 -0.55
N VAL A 420 -8.25 1.92 -1.26
CA VAL A 420 -7.30 0.87 -0.89
C VAL A 420 -5.97 1.53 -0.53
N PRO A 421 -5.63 1.64 0.76
CA PRO A 421 -4.32 2.07 1.22
C PRO A 421 -3.24 1.08 0.76
N VAL A 422 -2.12 1.56 0.23
CA VAL A 422 -1.04 0.68 -0.25
C VAL A 422 0.31 1.08 0.36
N TYR A 423 0.94 0.16 1.07
CA TYR A 423 2.33 0.32 1.46
C TYR A 423 3.24 -0.12 0.31
N VAL A 424 4.23 0.73 -0.02
CA VAL A 424 5.30 0.43 -0.96
C VAL A 424 6.64 0.64 -0.26
N GLY A 425 7.49 -0.38 -0.27
CA GLY A 425 8.82 -0.34 0.36
C GLY A 425 9.88 -1.04 -0.49
N TYR A 426 11.13 -0.63 -0.31
CA TYR A 426 12.29 -1.22 -0.99
C TYR A 426 13.44 -1.37 0.01
N GLU A 427 14.25 -2.42 -0.14
CA GLU A 427 15.51 -2.53 0.60
C GLU A 427 16.54 -1.49 0.11
N HIS A 428 16.58 -1.22 -1.20
CA HIS A 428 17.34 -0.09 -1.74
C HIS A 428 16.53 0.72 -2.76
N VAL A 429 16.39 2.03 -2.50
CA VAL A 429 15.68 2.98 -3.38
C VAL A 429 16.64 3.54 -4.44
N LEU A 430 16.18 3.75 -5.67
CA LEU A 430 17.03 4.25 -6.78
C LEU A 430 17.54 5.68 -6.55
N GLU A 431 16.71 6.54 -5.98
CA GLU A 431 16.93 7.98 -5.84
C GLU A 431 17.62 8.37 -4.52
N VAL A 432 18.08 7.38 -3.76
CA VAL A 432 18.43 7.58 -2.36
C VAL A 432 19.69 8.46 -2.17
N ASP A 433 20.62 8.40 -3.12
CA ASP A 433 21.79 9.29 -3.18
C ASP A 433 21.37 10.75 -3.42
N THR A 434 20.36 10.98 -4.28
CA THR A 434 19.79 12.31 -4.52
C THR A 434 19.09 12.82 -3.26
N TYR A 435 18.34 11.96 -2.56
CA TYR A 435 17.68 12.33 -1.31
C TYR A 435 18.70 12.74 -0.22
N ALA A 436 19.77 11.95 -0.06
CA ALA A 436 20.82 12.28 0.89
C ALA A 436 21.51 13.62 0.59
N LYS A 437 21.68 13.98 -0.69
CA LYS A 437 22.21 15.30 -1.11
C LYS A 437 21.22 16.42 -0.85
N GLU A 438 19.95 16.27 -1.24
CA GLU A 438 18.88 17.25 -1.00
C GLU A 438 18.74 17.57 0.50
N LEU A 439 18.80 16.54 1.35
CA LEU A 439 18.72 16.70 2.81
C LEU A 439 19.95 17.36 3.44
N ARG A 440 21.09 17.36 2.76
CA ARG A 440 22.30 18.12 3.15
C ARG A 440 22.30 19.56 2.65
N GLY A 441 21.19 20.02 2.08
CA GLY A 441 21.02 21.40 1.60
C GLY A 441 21.34 21.61 0.12
N ALA A 442 21.60 20.55 -0.65
CA ALA A 442 21.73 20.69 -2.10
C ALA A 442 20.38 21.08 -2.72
N ALA A 443 20.41 21.95 -3.73
CA ALA A 443 19.21 22.31 -4.47
C ALA A 443 18.61 21.07 -5.15
N LYS A 444 17.29 20.99 -5.20
CA LYS A 444 16.58 19.91 -5.89
C LYS A 444 16.98 19.86 -7.37
N GLU A 445 17.63 18.78 -7.77
CA GLU A 445 18.00 18.57 -9.17
C GLU A 445 16.76 18.20 -10.00
N LYS A 446 16.60 18.81 -11.18
CA LYS A 446 15.60 18.38 -12.16
C LYS A 446 16.12 17.10 -12.81
N GLU A 447 15.75 15.94 -12.29
CA GLU A 447 16.08 14.67 -12.91
C GLU A 447 15.41 14.56 -14.30
N ASN A 448 16.21 14.36 -15.35
CA ASN A 448 15.72 14.06 -16.69
C ASN A 448 15.69 12.52 -16.88
N ALA A 449 14.67 11.98 -17.57
CA ALA A 449 14.54 10.55 -17.84
C ALA A 449 15.79 9.90 -18.43
N GLY A 450 16.59 10.63 -19.21
CA GLY A 450 17.87 10.14 -19.75
C GLY A 450 18.95 9.88 -18.69
N LEU A 451 18.95 10.63 -17.58
CA LEU A 451 19.85 10.40 -16.44
C LEU A 451 19.39 9.18 -15.64
N VAL A 452 18.08 9.09 -15.36
CA VAL A 452 17.48 7.95 -14.65
C VAL A 452 17.75 6.63 -15.38
N LEU A 453 17.59 6.60 -16.71
CA LEU A 453 17.86 5.39 -17.51
C LEU A 453 19.34 4.97 -17.47
N ARG A 454 20.28 5.93 -17.42
CA ARG A 454 21.71 5.66 -17.28
C ARG A 454 22.04 5.10 -15.89
N VAL A 455 21.40 5.61 -14.85
CA VAL A 455 21.54 5.11 -13.48
C VAL A 455 21.01 3.68 -13.38
N ILE A 456 19.79 3.41 -13.87
CA ILE A 456 19.19 2.07 -13.97
C ILE A 456 20.10 1.09 -14.74
N LYS A 457 20.86 1.57 -15.75
CA LYS A 457 21.80 0.71 -16.47
C LYS A 457 22.91 0.17 -15.57
N LYS A 458 23.38 0.95 -14.61
CA LYS A 458 24.50 0.64 -13.71
C LYS A 458 24.09 -0.05 -12.41
N LEU A 459 22.83 0.04 -12.02
CA LEU A 459 22.31 -0.57 -10.79
C LEU A 459 21.88 -2.02 -11.02
N ARG A 460 22.18 -2.86 -10.04
CA ARG A 460 21.77 -4.26 -9.87
C ARG A 460 21.68 -4.54 -8.37
N ASN A 461 21.01 -5.64 -8.01
CA ASN A 461 20.98 -6.16 -6.64
C ASN A 461 20.57 -5.15 -5.56
N LEU A 462 19.45 -4.44 -5.79
CA LEU A 462 18.86 -3.48 -4.85
C LEU A 462 18.02 -4.16 -3.75
N GLY A 463 18.22 -5.47 -3.55
CA GLY A 463 17.44 -6.27 -2.61
C GLY A 463 16.02 -6.55 -3.10
N GLN A 464 15.05 -6.50 -2.20
CA GLN A 464 13.65 -6.83 -2.46
C GLN A 464 12.74 -5.58 -2.47
N GLY A 465 11.67 -5.65 -3.25
CA GLY A 465 10.55 -4.71 -3.23
C GLY A 465 9.34 -5.30 -2.51
N PHE A 466 8.52 -4.44 -1.89
CA PHE A 466 7.35 -4.84 -1.10
C PHE A 466 6.13 -4.00 -1.52
N VAL A 467 5.00 -4.67 -1.76
CA VAL A 467 3.70 -4.04 -2.02
C VAL A 467 2.64 -4.73 -1.17
N ASN A 468 2.14 -4.02 -0.16
CA ASN A 468 1.14 -4.57 0.75
C ASN A 468 -0.15 -3.76 0.66
N PHE A 469 -1.26 -4.45 0.44
CA PHE A 469 -2.58 -3.83 0.40
C PHE A 469 -3.18 -3.75 1.81
N GLY A 470 -3.30 -2.53 2.33
CA GLY A 470 -3.91 -2.26 3.63
C GLY A 470 -5.42 -2.50 3.64
N GLU A 471 -6.02 -2.33 4.80
CA GLU A 471 -7.46 -2.51 4.99
C GLU A 471 -8.27 -1.49 4.16
N PRO A 472 -9.14 -1.94 3.23
CA PRO A 472 -9.90 -1.02 2.38
C PRO A 472 -10.96 -0.25 3.15
N ILE A 473 -11.16 1.01 2.76
CA ILE A 473 -12.20 1.89 3.32
C ILE A 473 -13.29 2.04 2.26
N THR A 474 -14.41 1.36 2.45
CA THR A 474 -15.60 1.56 1.61
C THR A 474 -16.28 2.85 2.03
N LEU A 475 -16.25 3.86 1.16
CA LEU A 475 -16.61 5.23 1.51
C LEU A 475 -18.06 5.35 1.99
N SER A 476 -19.00 4.69 1.32
CA SER A 476 -20.42 4.70 1.70
C SER A 476 -20.65 4.12 3.10
N ASN A 477 -19.93 3.06 3.46
CA ASN A 477 -20.06 2.43 4.78
C ASN A 477 -19.46 3.34 5.85
N TYR A 478 -18.25 3.86 5.62
CA TYR A 478 -17.58 4.78 6.54
C TYR A 478 -18.42 6.03 6.81
N LEU A 479 -18.92 6.67 5.75
CA LEU A 479 -19.78 7.84 5.89
C LEU A 479 -21.07 7.52 6.62
N SER A 480 -21.73 6.39 6.34
CA SER A 480 -22.97 6.02 7.03
C SER A 480 -22.76 5.75 8.52
N GLN A 481 -21.56 5.30 8.92
CA GLN A 481 -21.22 5.01 10.31
C GLN A 481 -20.82 6.28 11.10
N HIS A 482 -20.08 7.20 10.48
CA HIS A 482 -19.50 8.36 11.17
C HIS A 482 -20.21 9.69 10.89
N PHE A 483 -20.98 9.76 9.80
CA PHE A 483 -21.64 10.97 9.31
C PHE A 483 -23.02 10.60 8.73
N PRO A 484 -23.98 10.11 9.55
CA PRO A 484 -25.24 9.53 9.07
C PRO A 484 -26.02 10.43 8.09
N ASP A 485 -25.93 11.75 8.27
CA ASP A 485 -26.62 12.77 7.47
C ASP A 485 -25.99 12.98 6.08
N TRP A 486 -24.94 12.22 5.71
CA TRP A 486 -24.21 12.41 4.46
C TRP A 486 -25.03 12.19 3.18
N LYS A 487 -26.15 11.47 3.29
CA LYS A 487 -27.08 11.20 2.19
C LYS A 487 -28.19 12.25 2.05
N GLU A 488 -28.34 13.13 3.02
CA GLU A 488 -29.35 14.18 2.96
C GLU A 488 -29.00 15.17 1.85
N GLN A 489 -30.00 15.54 1.04
CA GLN A 489 -29.83 16.51 -0.04
C GLN A 489 -29.77 17.92 0.55
N ASN A 490 -28.58 18.37 0.90
CA ASN A 490 -28.37 19.76 1.29
C ASN A 490 -28.20 20.64 0.04
N HIS A 491 -28.92 21.77 0.00
CA HIS A 491 -28.79 22.79 -1.04
C HIS A 491 -27.50 23.62 -0.93
N GLU A 492 -26.69 23.40 0.11
CA GLU A 492 -25.39 24.05 0.30
C GLU A 492 -24.31 23.44 -0.61
N GLU A 493 -23.44 24.27 -1.19
CA GLU A 493 -22.32 23.80 -2.02
C GLU A 493 -21.36 22.86 -1.27
N LYS A 494 -21.27 22.97 0.07
CA LYS A 494 -20.46 22.11 0.93
C LYS A 494 -21.11 21.88 2.31
N PRO A 495 -21.68 20.69 2.56
CA PRO A 495 -22.24 20.33 3.87
C PRO A 495 -21.22 20.39 5.01
N GLN A 496 -21.68 20.66 6.24
CA GLN A 496 -20.82 20.74 7.44
C GLN A 496 -20.00 19.46 7.69
N TRP A 497 -20.58 18.28 7.44
CA TRP A 497 -19.90 16.99 7.62
C TRP A 497 -18.73 16.76 6.65
N PHE A 498 -18.73 17.45 5.50
CA PHE A 498 -17.87 17.11 4.37
C PHE A 498 -16.38 17.29 4.67
N THR A 499 -15.99 18.43 5.24
CA THR A 499 -14.59 18.72 5.55
C THR A 499 -14.02 17.78 6.63
N PRO A 500 -14.73 17.56 7.77
CA PRO A 500 -14.35 16.53 8.74
C PRO A 500 -14.21 15.14 8.12
N ALA A 501 -15.15 14.71 7.28
CA ALA A 501 -15.08 13.40 6.63
C ALA A 501 -13.85 13.24 5.73
N VAL A 502 -13.55 14.26 4.90
CA VAL A 502 -12.35 14.26 4.07
C VAL A 502 -11.09 14.11 4.92
N ASN A 503 -10.97 14.87 6.02
CA ASN A 503 -9.80 14.82 6.89
C ASN A 503 -9.67 13.48 7.60
N ASN A 504 -10.76 12.96 8.16
CA ASN A 504 -10.77 11.70 8.90
C ASN A 504 -10.46 10.50 8.00
N ILE A 505 -11.06 10.44 6.80
CA ILE A 505 -10.75 9.37 5.83
C ILE A 505 -9.30 9.48 5.37
N SER A 506 -8.80 10.70 5.10
CA SER A 506 -7.40 10.89 4.71
C SER A 506 -6.43 10.43 5.81
N LYS A 507 -6.72 10.73 7.08
CA LYS A 507 -5.94 10.25 8.24
C LYS A 507 -6.02 8.72 8.36
N GLN A 508 -7.19 8.13 8.20
CA GLN A 508 -7.39 6.68 8.24
C GLN A 508 -6.60 5.96 7.14
N VAL A 509 -6.50 6.54 5.94
CA VAL A 509 -5.66 6.01 4.87
C VAL A 509 -4.19 5.94 5.31
N MET A 510 -3.65 7.01 5.92
CA MET A 510 -2.26 7.01 6.41
C MET A 510 -2.03 5.95 7.50
N ILE A 511 -2.99 5.81 8.42
CA ILE A 511 -2.98 4.77 9.46
C ILE A 511 -2.95 3.37 8.81
N ASN A 512 -3.83 3.12 7.84
CA ASN A 512 -3.92 1.81 7.19
C ASN A 512 -2.71 1.49 6.30
N ILE A 513 -2.01 2.50 5.74
CA ILE A 513 -0.69 2.31 5.10
C ILE A 513 0.31 1.81 6.14
N ASN A 514 0.40 2.46 7.31
CA ASN A 514 1.33 2.09 8.37
C ASN A 514 1.03 0.72 8.99
N LYS A 515 -0.26 0.36 9.14
CA LYS A 515 -0.71 -0.98 9.58
C LYS A 515 -0.26 -2.10 8.64
N ALA A 516 0.04 -1.79 7.37
CA ALA A 516 0.45 -2.73 6.34
C ALA A 516 1.95 -2.63 6.00
N ALA A 517 2.77 -2.00 6.85
CA ALA A 517 4.19 -1.84 6.59
C ALA A 517 4.94 -3.18 6.46
N ALA A 518 5.97 -3.22 5.62
CA ALA A 518 6.90 -4.34 5.55
C ALA A 518 8.20 -3.98 6.28
N VAL A 519 8.57 -4.81 7.25
CA VAL A 519 9.87 -4.77 7.91
C VAL A 519 10.82 -5.67 7.11
N ASN A 520 11.98 -5.15 6.75
CA ASN A 520 13.04 -5.91 6.08
C ASN A 520 14.38 -5.82 6.82
N SER A 521 15.35 -6.62 6.38
CA SER A 521 16.68 -6.72 6.99
C SER A 521 17.39 -5.37 7.02
N MET A 522 17.27 -4.58 5.96
CA MET A 522 17.87 -3.25 5.86
C MET A 522 17.28 -2.28 6.90
N ASN A 523 15.97 -2.31 7.12
CA ASN A 523 15.34 -1.47 8.14
C ASN A 523 15.86 -1.81 9.55
N LEU A 524 15.95 -3.10 9.89
CA LEU A 524 16.34 -3.55 11.22
C LEU A 524 17.83 -3.31 11.51
N VAL A 525 18.72 -3.67 10.57
CA VAL A 525 20.17 -3.40 10.69
C VAL A 525 20.41 -1.91 10.80
N GLY A 526 19.73 -1.11 9.97
CA GLY A 526 19.81 0.34 10.02
C GLY A 526 19.37 0.93 11.35
N THR A 527 18.24 0.46 11.87
CA THR A 527 17.70 0.89 13.17
C THR A 527 18.67 0.56 14.31
N ALA A 528 19.22 -0.66 14.34
CA ALA A 528 20.16 -1.07 15.38
C ALA A 528 21.47 -0.27 15.35
N LEU A 529 22.06 -0.09 14.16
CA LEU A 529 23.31 0.67 14.01
C LEU A 529 23.11 2.15 14.32
N LEU A 530 22.02 2.78 13.86
CA LEU A 530 21.73 4.19 14.16
C LEU A 530 21.43 4.44 15.64
N SER A 531 20.97 3.43 16.36
CA SER A 531 20.73 3.48 17.80
C SER A 531 22.03 3.47 18.61
N SER A 532 23.15 3.04 18.02
CA SER A 532 24.48 3.11 18.66
C SER A 532 25.10 4.50 18.48
N ARG A 533 25.64 5.07 19.57
CA ARG A 533 26.27 6.41 19.58
C ARG A 533 27.37 6.57 18.51
N GLN A 534 28.16 5.54 18.27
CA GLN A 534 29.24 5.56 17.26
C GLN A 534 28.81 4.98 15.91
N ARG A 535 27.55 4.56 15.77
CA ARG A 535 27.02 3.81 14.64
C ARG A 535 27.83 2.54 14.35
N ALA A 536 28.32 1.93 15.41
CA ALA A 536 29.13 0.72 15.40
C ALA A 536 28.73 -0.18 16.57
N LEU A 537 28.69 -1.47 16.31
CA LEU A 537 28.41 -2.53 17.29
C LEU A 537 29.32 -3.72 16.98
N SER A 538 29.72 -4.50 17.98
CA SER A 538 30.26 -5.83 17.69
C SER A 538 29.19 -6.68 16.99
N ARG A 539 29.61 -7.64 16.16
CA ARG A 539 28.69 -8.54 15.47
C ARG A 539 27.71 -9.20 16.44
N GLU A 540 28.20 -9.69 17.59
CA GLU A 540 27.38 -10.33 18.62
C GLU A 540 26.29 -9.40 19.16
N GLN A 541 26.66 -8.16 19.51
CA GLN A 541 25.70 -7.17 20.00
C GLN A 541 24.66 -6.80 18.96
N LEU A 542 25.06 -6.69 17.68
CA LEU A 542 24.11 -6.42 16.60
C LEU A 542 23.13 -7.58 16.42
N LEU A 543 23.61 -8.82 16.40
CA LEU A 543 22.76 -10.00 16.27
C LEU A 543 21.79 -10.14 17.46
N GLU A 544 22.27 -9.87 18.67
CA GLU A 544 21.45 -9.85 19.88
C GLU A 544 20.35 -8.78 19.80
N GLN A 545 20.68 -7.56 19.37
CA GLN A 545 19.72 -6.49 19.19
C GLN A 545 18.68 -6.80 18.09
N LEU A 546 19.12 -7.35 16.96
CA LEU A 546 18.24 -7.78 15.87
C LEU A 546 17.30 -8.91 16.34
N SER A 547 17.79 -9.84 17.14
CA SER A 547 16.97 -10.88 17.76
C SER A 547 15.91 -10.28 18.70
N SER A 548 16.28 -9.29 19.51
CA SER A 548 15.35 -8.59 20.40
C SER A 548 14.25 -7.87 19.61
N TYR A 549 14.62 -7.16 18.53
CA TYR A 549 13.68 -6.51 17.61
C TYR A 549 12.72 -7.50 16.95
N GLN A 550 13.25 -8.60 16.40
CA GLN A 550 12.45 -9.62 15.73
C GLN A 550 11.46 -10.28 16.70
N GLN A 551 11.91 -10.65 17.91
CA GLN A 551 11.05 -11.25 18.94
C GLN A 551 9.94 -10.30 19.40
N LEU A 552 10.25 -9.00 19.62
CA LEU A 552 9.22 -8.03 19.98
C LEU A 552 8.17 -7.90 18.88
N LEU A 553 8.59 -7.73 17.62
CA LEU A 553 7.66 -7.56 16.51
C LEU A 553 6.78 -8.80 16.28
N GLN A 554 7.29 -10.00 16.57
CA GLN A 554 6.55 -11.25 16.45
C GLN A 554 5.56 -11.47 17.60
N ASN A 555 6.00 -11.23 18.84
CA ASN A 555 5.21 -11.52 20.04
C ASN A 555 4.24 -10.40 20.41
N VAL A 556 4.54 -9.16 20.01
CA VAL A 556 3.76 -7.96 20.29
C VAL A 556 3.47 -7.24 18.96
N PRO A 557 2.68 -7.85 18.07
CA PRO A 557 2.48 -7.34 16.72
C PRO A 557 1.80 -5.97 16.74
N TYR A 558 2.33 -5.02 15.97
CA TYR A 558 1.72 -3.69 15.82
C TYR A 558 0.37 -3.76 15.10
N SER A 559 0.23 -4.66 14.12
CA SER A 559 -0.98 -4.92 13.34
C SER A 559 -0.82 -6.27 12.65
N THR A 560 -1.93 -6.96 12.38
CA THR A 560 -1.95 -8.26 11.69
C THR A 560 -1.42 -8.19 10.25
N ASP A 561 -1.43 -7.00 9.65
CA ASP A 561 -1.03 -6.78 8.26
C ASP A 561 0.46 -6.41 8.10
N VAL A 562 1.20 -6.26 9.21
CA VAL A 562 2.64 -5.98 9.16
C VAL A 562 3.37 -7.23 8.69
N VAL A 563 4.26 -7.05 7.72
CA VAL A 563 5.09 -8.14 7.17
C VAL A 563 6.43 -8.13 7.88
N LEU A 564 6.82 -9.27 8.44
CA LEU A 564 8.08 -9.43 9.16
C LEU A 564 9.05 -10.33 8.39
N PRO A 565 10.37 -10.13 8.54
CA PRO A 565 11.35 -11.04 7.98
C PRO A 565 11.28 -12.39 8.70
N ASN A 566 11.26 -13.48 7.92
CA ASN A 566 11.20 -14.87 8.41
C ASN A 566 12.57 -15.56 8.46
N VAL A 567 13.66 -14.80 8.31
CA VAL A 567 15.03 -15.29 8.36
C VAL A 567 15.67 -15.00 9.72
N THR A 568 16.78 -15.67 10.03
CA THR A 568 17.50 -15.45 11.30
C THR A 568 18.21 -14.09 11.30
N PRO A 569 18.50 -13.48 12.47
CA PRO A 569 19.27 -12.24 12.56
C PRO A 569 20.61 -12.28 11.82
N GLN A 570 21.27 -13.45 11.82
CA GLN A 570 22.51 -13.64 11.08
C GLN A 570 22.30 -13.57 9.56
N ALA A 571 21.28 -14.27 9.04
CA ALA A 571 20.93 -14.18 7.63
C ALA A 571 20.50 -12.76 7.22
N MET A 572 19.85 -12.00 8.12
CA MET A 572 19.53 -10.59 7.86
C MET A 572 20.79 -9.75 7.66
N LEU A 573 21.77 -9.88 8.56
CA LEU A 573 23.03 -9.14 8.48
C LEU A 573 23.82 -9.54 7.22
N GLU A 574 23.94 -10.84 6.95
CA GLU A 574 24.65 -11.35 5.76
C GLU A 574 23.99 -10.87 4.46
N HIS A 575 22.66 -10.84 4.41
CA HIS A 575 21.92 -10.27 3.29
C HIS A 575 22.25 -8.79 3.08
N VAL A 576 22.19 -7.98 4.14
CA VAL A 576 22.50 -6.53 4.05
C VAL A 576 23.95 -6.29 3.60
N LEU A 577 24.90 -7.09 4.08
CA LEU A 577 26.31 -7.00 3.68
C LEU A 577 26.55 -7.39 2.22
N ALA A 578 25.67 -8.22 1.63
CA ALA A 578 25.75 -8.64 0.23
C ALA A 578 25.13 -7.63 -0.75
N LEU A 579 24.42 -6.61 -0.26
CA LEU A 579 23.80 -5.58 -1.09
C LEU A 579 24.82 -4.50 -1.48
N ASP A 580 24.68 -4.00 -2.70
CA ASP A 580 25.57 -2.97 -3.23
C ASP A 580 25.27 -1.60 -2.59
N ARG A 581 26.33 -0.83 -2.29
CA ARG A 581 26.26 0.62 -1.93
C ARG A 581 25.48 0.98 -0.66
N ILE A 582 25.44 0.07 0.31
CA ILE A 582 24.71 0.29 1.57
C ILE A 582 25.53 1.04 2.63
N GLY A 583 26.86 0.96 2.56
CA GLY A 583 27.76 1.63 3.51
C GLY A 583 27.83 1.00 4.90
N VAL A 584 27.41 -0.27 5.03
CA VAL A 584 27.67 -1.11 6.22
C VAL A 584 28.99 -1.86 5.99
N LEU A 585 29.92 -1.72 6.93
CA LEU A 585 31.29 -2.21 6.82
C LEU A 585 31.61 -3.13 8.00
N ILE A 586 32.40 -4.17 7.73
CA ILE A 586 32.98 -5.03 8.76
C ILE A 586 34.45 -4.62 8.95
N GLU A 587 34.82 -4.33 10.19
CA GLU A 587 36.20 -4.29 10.64
C GLU A 587 36.50 -5.49 11.52
N LYS A 588 37.72 -6.02 11.42
CA LYS A 588 38.21 -7.07 12.29
C LYS A 588 39.36 -6.55 13.12
N ASP A 589 39.31 -6.81 14.41
CA ASP A 589 40.42 -6.58 15.34
C ASP A 589 40.74 -7.87 16.12
N ASN A 590 41.63 -7.79 17.11
CA ASN A 590 42.02 -8.93 17.94
C ASN A 590 40.88 -9.42 18.88
N PHE A 591 39.79 -8.67 19.00
CA PHE A 591 38.68 -8.93 19.91
C PHE A 591 37.39 -9.34 19.20
N GLY A 592 37.31 -9.21 17.86
CA GLY A 592 36.23 -9.76 17.05
C GLY A 592 35.92 -8.94 15.80
N GLU A 593 34.69 -9.09 15.31
CA GLU A 593 34.15 -8.31 14.20
C GLU A 593 33.32 -7.14 14.72
N ILE A 594 33.63 -5.94 14.24
CA ILE A 594 32.85 -4.72 14.45
C ILE A 594 32.09 -4.40 13.16
N VAL A 595 30.78 -4.27 13.27
CA VAL A 595 29.91 -3.80 12.19
C VAL A 595 29.66 -2.32 12.38
N ARG A 596 30.05 -1.51 11.39
CA ARG A 596 29.88 -0.04 11.44
C ARG A 596 29.23 0.53 10.21
N LEU A 597 28.55 1.65 10.40
CA LEU A 597 27.97 2.44 9.32
C LEU A 597 28.94 3.55 8.89
N GLU A 598 29.19 3.68 7.59
CA GLU A 598 29.95 4.78 7.04
C GLU A 598 29.24 6.12 7.32
N ARG A 599 30.00 7.18 7.66
CA ARG A 599 29.42 8.51 7.95
C ARG A 599 28.55 9.03 6.81
N SER A 600 28.98 8.82 5.57
CA SER A 600 28.24 9.25 4.37
C SER A 600 26.89 8.52 4.24
N SER A 601 26.80 7.29 4.75
CA SER A 601 25.64 6.41 4.66
C SER A 601 24.71 6.48 5.88
N ALA A 602 25.09 7.20 6.94
CA ALA A 602 24.24 7.40 8.11
C ALA A 602 22.90 8.09 7.76
N VAL A 603 22.97 9.16 6.97
CA VAL A 603 21.78 9.89 6.50
C VAL A 603 20.88 8.99 5.64
N LEU A 604 21.49 8.16 4.81
CA LEU A 604 20.81 7.15 3.99
C LEU A 604 20.09 6.13 4.87
N MET A 605 20.76 5.63 5.90
CA MET A 605 20.18 4.63 6.79
C MET A 605 19.00 5.18 7.61
N THR A 606 19.02 6.48 7.93
CA THR A 606 17.90 7.15 8.60
C THR A 606 16.62 7.05 7.78
N TYR A 607 16.70 7.16 6.44
CA TYR A 607 15.56 6.93 5.55
C TYR A 607 14.94 5.54 5.75
N TYR A 608 15.76 4.50 5.82
CA TYR A 608 15.28 3.13 5.96
C TYR A 608 14.75 2.83 7.36
N ARG A 609 15.37 3.36 8.42
CA ARG A 609 14.83 3.33 9.79
C ARG A 609 13.42 3.94 9.82
N ASN A 610 13.25 5.09 9.18
CA ASN A 610 12.01 5.85 9.22
C ASN A 610 10.83 5.18 8.52
N ASN A 611 11.07 4.22 7.62
CA ASN A 611 10.01 3.41 7.02
C ASN A 611 9.29 2.49 8.02
N ILE A 612 9.90 2.22 9.17
CA ILE A 612 9.36 1.34 10.23
C ILE A 612 9.32 2.00 11.61
N GLN A 613 9.73 3.27 11.73
CA GLN A 613 9.86 3.97 13.02
C GLN A 613 8.55 3.94 13.82
N HIS A 614 7.39 4.04 13.18
CA HIS A 614 6.07 3.97 13.81
C HIS A 614 5.82 2.65 14.56
N LEU A 615 6.48 1.55 14.17
CA LEU A 615 6.40 0.26 14.85
C LEU A 615 7.25 0.22 16.14
N PHE A 616 8.25 1.10 16.24
CA PHE A 616 9.27 1.08 17.30
C PHE A 616 9.10 2.21 18.33
N VAL A 617 8.44 3.31 17.99
CA VAL A 617 8.37 4.47 18.90
C VAL A 617 7.74 4.18 20.25
N LEU A 618 6.68 3.35 20.31
CA LEU A 618 6.03 3.00 21.58
C LEU A 618 6.94 2.13 22.47
N PRO A 619 7.52 1.01 21.99
CA PRO A 619 8.48 0.24 22.80
C PRO A 619 9.76 1.02 23.13
N SER A 620 10.22 1.89 22.22
CA SER A 620 11.33 2.82 22.50
C SER A 620 10.98 3.82 23.60
N LEU A 621 9.74 4.32 23.66
CA LEU A 621 9.29 5.22 24.71
C LEU A 621 9.23 4.50 26.06
N VAL A 622 8.68 3.28 26.12
CA VAL A 622 8.69 2.43 27.32
C VAL A 622 10.12 2.22 27.80
N ALA A 623 11.02 1.83 26.90
CA ALA A 623 12.43 1.64 27.21
C ALA A 623 13.10 2.93 27.69
N SER A 624 12.78 4.07 27.08
CA SER A 624 13.34 5.37 27.43
C SER A 624 12.93 5.82 28.83
N ILE A 625 11.66 5.65 29.20
CA ILE A 625 11.16 5.96 30.54
C ILE A 625 11.88 5.10 31.59
N ILE A 626 11.93 3.77 31.40
CA ILE A 626 12.58 2.86 32.35
C ILE A 626 14.09 3.16 32.46
N LEU A 627 14.75 3.49 31.34
CA LEU A 627 16.17 3.80 31.33
C LEU A 627 16.50 5.07 32.12
N HIS A 628 15.70 6.14 31.98
CA HIS A 628 15.98 7.42 32.64
C HIS A 628 15.53 7.46 34.10
N TYR A 629 14.44 6.79 34.46
CA TYR A 629 13.99 6.70 35.85
C TYR A 629 14.75 5.65 36.66
N GLU A 630 15.46 4.72 36.00
CA GLU A 630 16.16 3.54 36.54
C GLU A 630 15.24 2.50 37.20
N ALA A 631 14.26 2.95 37.98
CA ALA A 631 13.14 2.21 38.52
C ALA A 631 11.89 3.09 38.56
N ILE A 632 10.74 2.55 38.13
CA ILE A 632 9.48 3.30 38.04
C ILE A 632 8.27 2.41 38.36
N GLN A 633 7.24 3.01 38.96
CA GLN A 633 5.94 2.35 39.13
C GLN A 633 5.22 2.25 37.78
N LYS A 634 4.48 1.15 37.56
CA LYS A 634 3.74 0.93 36.31
C LYS A 634 2.75 2.06 36.00
N ASP A 635 2.04 2.56 37.00
CA ASP A 635 1.06 3.64 36.82
C ASP A 635 1.71 4.96 36.39
N LEU A 636 2.89 5.29 36.94
CA LEU A 636 3.65 6.48 36.55
C LEU A 636 4.20 6.37 35.11
N LEU A 637 4.61 5.16 34.70
CA LEU A 637 4.99 4.91 33.31
C LEU A 637 3.80 5.12 32.36
N LEU A 638 2.62 4.59 32.71
CA LEU A 638 1.41 4.75 31.91
C LEU A 638 1.01 6.23 31.81
N ASP A 639 1.08 6.98 32.90
CA ASP A 639 0.81 8.42 32.92
C ASP A 639 1.76 9.20 31.99
N ALA A 640 3.07 8.95 32.09
CA ALA A 640 4.06 9.57 31.21
C ALA A 640 3.80 9.25 29.73
N ILE A 641 3.42 8.00 29.41
CA ILE A 641 3.09 7.62 28.02
C ILE A 641 1.80 8.31 27.56
N ARG A 642 0.76 8.41 28.39
CA ARG A 642 -0.51 9.10 28.02
C ARG A 642 -0.29 10.57 27.69
N LYS A 643 0.66 11.23 28.34
CA LYS A 643 1.04 12.63 28.05
C LYS A 643 1.77 12.78 26.73
N ILE A 644 2.59 11.81 26.32
CA ILE A 644 3.45 11.91 25.14
C ILE A 644 2.80 11.29 23.88
N TYR A 645 2.07 10.19 24.04
CA TYR A 645 1.53 9.39 22.95
C TYR A 645 0.66 10.17 21.94
N PRO A 646 -0.22 11.12 22.35
CA PRO A 646 -1.05 11.85 21.38
C PRO A 646 -0.24 12.59 20.32
N PHE A 647 0.95 13.09 20.67
CA PHE A 647 1.85 13.75 19.73
C PHE A 647 2.49 12.77 18.75
N LEU A 648 2.91 11.59 19.25
CA LEU A 648 3.42 10.51 18.41
C LEU A 648 2.33 9.99 17.47
N GLN A 649 1.11 9.83 17.96
CA GLN A 649 -0.04 9.39 17.19
C GLN A 649 -0.33 10.34 16.03
N GLY A 650 -0.34 11.65 16.29
CA GLY A 650 -0.55 12.66 15.26
C GLY A 650 0.62 12.77 14.27
N GLU A 651 1.86 12.70 14.75
CA GLU A 651 3.07 12.86 13.93
C GLU A 651 3.41 11.63 13.06
N LEU A 652 3.11 10.42 13.54
CA LEU A 652 3.49 9.15 12.91
C LEU A 652 2.29 8.31 12.48
N PHE A 653 1.05 8.83 12.57
CA PHE A 653 -0.17 8.11 12.21
C PHE A 653 -0.29 6.76 12.94
N LEU A 654 -0.07 6.76 14.26
CA LEU A 654 -0.26 5.57 15.10
C LEU A 654 -1.76 5.28 15.27
N HIS A 655 -2.11 4.00 15.48
CA HIS A 655 -3.50 3.55 15.38
C HIS A 655 -4.16 3.21 16.71
N PHE A 656 -3.40 2.95 17.78
CA PHE A 656 -3.98 2.55 19.07
C PHE A 656 -4.82 3.68 19.66
N ASN A 657 -6.07 3.38 19.98
CA ASN A 657 -6.89 4.20 20.87
C ASN A 657 -6.46 4.03 22.33
N GLU A 658 -7.11 4.72 23.28
CA GLU A 658 -6.70 4.72 24.69
C GLU A 658 -6.75 3.32 25.34
N ASP A 659 -7.80 2.54 25.05
CA ASP A 659 -7.96 1.19 25.58
C ASP A 659 -6.91 0.23 24.99
N GLU A 660 -6.74 0.28 23.67
CA GLU A 660 -5.74 -0.52 22.95
C GLU A 660 -4.31 -0.16 23.36
N LEU A 661 -4.04 1.12 23.62
CA LEU A 661 -2.73 1.61 24.03
C LEU A 661 -2.29 0.99 25.35
N ASN A 662 -3.18 0.96 26.36
CA ASN A 662 -2.86 0.34 27.64
C ASN A 662 -2.53 -1.14 27.45
N VAL A 663 -3.34 -1.89 26.68
CA VAL A 663 -3.08 -3.31 26.38
C VAL A 663 -1.71 -3.49 25.71
N GLN A 664 -1.42 -2.66 24.70
CA GLN A 664 -0.17 -2.72 23.96
C GLN A 664 1.05 -2.46 24.87
N ILE A 665 0.98 -1.47 25.77
CA ILE A 665 2.06 -1.16 26.72
C ILE A 665 2.34 -2.34 27.64
N HIS A 666 1.30 -2.99 28.17
CA HIS A 666 1.46 -4.18 29.02
C HIS A 666 2.12 -5.33 28.26
N GLN A 667 1.74 -5.56 27.00
CA GLN A 667 2.37 -6.58 26.15
C GLN A 667 3.85 -6.27 25.91
N ILE A 668 4.20 -5.01 25.64
CA ILE A 668 5.59 -4.57 25.48
C ILE A 668 6.40 -4.81 26.77
N ILE A 669 5.86 -4.42 27.93
CA ILE A 669 6.51 -4.62 29.24
C ILE A 669 6.76 -6.11 29.48
N ASN A 670 5.75 -6.94 29.25
CA ASN A 670 5.85 -8.39 29.43
C ASN A 670 6.89 -9.01 28.50
N GLU A 671 6.96 -8.55 27.24
CA GLU A 671 7.95 -9.04 26.29
C GLU A 671 9.37 -8.58 26.63
N PHE A 672 9.56 -7.33 27.07
CA PHE A 672 10.85 -6.86 27.59
C PHE A 672 11.29 -7.62 28.84
N ALA A 673 10.36 -7.95 29.75
CA ALA A 673 10.64 -8.78 30.92
C ALA A 673 10.99 -10.22 30.51
N ARG A 674 10.25 -10.82 29.57
CA ARG A 674 10.54 -12.17 29.02
C ARG A 674 11.91 -12.25 28.37
N GLN A 675 12.31 -11.22 27.61
CA GLN A 675 13.64 -11.10 27.03
C GLN A 675 14.72 -10.71 28.07
N SER A 676 14.35 -10.50 29.33
CA SER A 676 15.22 -10.01 30.41
C SER A 676 15.86 -8.64 30.13
N VAL A 677 15.28 -7.82 29.25
CA VAL A 677 15.74 -6.45 28.97
C VAL A 677 15.51 -5.54 30.19
N ILE A 678 14.41 -5.78 30.91
CA ILE A 678 14.05 -5.11 32.16
C ILE A 678 13.73 -6.16 33.23
N ASN A 679 13.77 -5.74 34.50
CA ASN A 679 13.15 -6.47 35.59
C ASN A 679 11.72 -5.95 35.78
N SER A 680 10.77 -6.86 36.02
CA SER A 680 9.37 -6.52 36.27
C SER A 680 8.85 -7.29 37.47
N ASN A 681 8.39 -6.56 38.49
CA ASN A 681 7.66 -7.08 39.63
C ASN A 681 6.17 -6.67 39.50
N ASP A 682 5.34 -6.94 40.52
CA ASP A 682 3.90 -6.63 40.46
C ASP A 682 3.62 -5.15 40.18
N ASN A 683 4.32 -4.23 40.86
CA ASN A 683 4.08 -2.77 40.72
C ASN A 683 5.23 -1.96 40.14
N PHE A 684 6.44 -2.53 40.04
CA PHE A 684 7.65 -1.80 39.65
C PHE A 684 8.36 -2.41 38.46
N LEU A 685 8.96 -1.55 37.66
CA LEU A 685 9.84 -1.86 36.54
C LEU A 685 11.22 -1.28 36.82
N SER A 686 12.29 -2.00 36.51
CA SER A 686 13.65 -1.48 36.68
C SER A 686 14.63 -2.02 35.64
N ILE A 687 15.79 -1.36 35.53
CA ILE A 687 16.84 -1.78 34.61
C ILE A 687 17.41 -3.15 35.01
N ASN A 688 17.51 -4.07 34.06
CA ASN A 688 18.37 -5.23 34.20
C ASN A 688 19.80 -4.89 33.75
N LYS A 689 20.73 -4.78 34.71
CA LYS A 689 22.13 -4.40 34.44
C LYS A 689 22.83 -5.31 33.41
N SER A 690 22.48 -6.59 33.36
CA SER A 690 23.07 -7.54 32.40
C SER A 690 22.70 -7.26 30.93
N LYS A 691 21.57 -6.59 30.69
CA LYS A 691 21.00 -6.30 29.37
C LYS A 691 20.80 -4.80 29.13
N VAL A 692 21.39 -3.94 29.96
CA VAL A 692 21.21 -2.47 29.88
C VAL A 692 21.59 -1.90 28.51
N ARG A 693 22.55 -2.51 27.80
CA ARG A 693 22.93 -2.09 26.44
C ARG A 693 21.79 -2.27 25.44
N ILE A 694 21.03 -3.36 25.53
CA ILE A 694 19.84 -3.60 24.68
C ILE A 694 18.78 -2.56 25.00
N LEU A 695 18.53 -2.28 26.29
CA LEU A 695 17.59 -1.25 26.73
C LEU A 695 17.99 0.15 26.21
N GLN A 696 19.29 0.48 26.24
CA GLN A 696 19.83 1.72 25.68
C GLN A 696 19.56 1.83 24.17
N LEU A 697 19.80 0.76 23.41
CA LEU A 697 19.53 0.74 21.96
C LEU A 697 18.02 0.83 21.66
N TRP A 698 17.15 0.24 22.49
CA TRP A 698 15.70 0.46 22.37
C TRP A 698 15.32 1.92 22.64
N SER A 699 15.82 2.51 23.73
CA SER A 699 15.54 3.91 24.11
C SER A 699 15.99 4.91 23.04
N ALA A 700 17.10 4.65 22.35
CA ALA A 700 17.67 5.56 21.36
C ALA A 700 16.69 5.91 20.21
N GLY A 701 15.77 5.01 19.87
CA GLY A 701 14.73 5.25 18.85
C GLY A 701 13.79 6.43 19.17
N MET A 702 13.73 6.86 20.43
CA MET A 702 12.86 7.94 20.91
C MET A 702 13.60 9.26 21.14
N GLN A 703 14.94 9.23 21.20
CA GLN A 703 15.79 10.35 21.63
C GLN A 703 15.57 11.62 20.80
N GLU A 704 15.64 11.51 19.47
CA GLU A 704 15.48 12.64 18.54
C GLU A 704 14.08 13.28 18.63
N ILE A 705 13.03 12.48 18.86
CA ILE A 705 11.67 12.99 18.95
C ILE A 705 11.47 13.75 20.27
N LEU A 706 11.90 13.17 21.40
CA LEU A 706 11.78 13.84 22.71
C LEU A 706 12.54 15.16 22.74
N GLN A 707 13.75 15.18 22.19
CA GLN A 707 14.55 16.40 22.09
C GLN A 707 13.84 17.50 21.29
N ARG A 708 13.20 17.16 20.16
CA ARG A 708 12.39 18.13 19.39
C ARG A 708 11.21 18.66 20.20
N TYR A 709 10.47 17.78 20.88
CA TYR A 709 9.34 18.18 21.72
C TYR A 709 9.79 19.10 22.84
N TYR A 710 10.90 18.76 23.49
CA TYR A 710 11.47 19.56 24.58
C TYR A 710 11.91 20.94 24.13
N ILE A 711 12.54 21.06 22.95
CA ILE A 711 12.91 22.37 22.38
C ILE A 711 11.67 23.27 22.25
N THR A 712 10.62 22.79 21.58
CA THR A 712 9.41 23.60 21.34
C THR A 712 8.68 23.94 22.64
N VAL A 713 8.55 22.98 23.56
CA VAL A 713 7.90 23.21 24.85
C VAL A 713 8.71 24.19 25.71
N THR A 714 10.04 24.11 25.72
CA THR A 714 10.90 25.04 26.49
C THR A 714 10.79 26.48 25.96
N ILE A 715 10.71 26.65 24.64
CA ILE A 715 10.46 27.98 24.04
C ILE A 715 9.08 28.51 24.47
N LEU A 716 8.04 27.67 24.42
CA LEU A 716 6.69 28.03 24.86
C LEU A 716 6.61 28.40 26.35
N GLN A 717 7.34 27.70 27.22
CA GLN A 717 7.42 28.05 28.65
C GLN A 717 8.00 29.44 28.85
N LYS A 718 9.05 29.78 28.08
CA LYS A 718 9.74 31.05 28.22
C LYS A 718 8.98 32.21 27.57
N GLN A 719 8.34 31.95 26.42
CA GLN A 719 7.60 32.94 25.65
C GLN A 719 6.17 32.45 25.35
N PRO A 720 5.24 32.53 26.33
CA PRO A 720 3.90 31.93 26.19
C PRO A 720 3.02 32.59 25.11
N ALA A 721 3.34 33.82 24.72
CA ALA A 721 2.64 34.60 23.70
C ALA A 721 3.29 34.52 22.31
N ILE A 722 4.29 33.66 22.11
CA ILE A 722 5.00 33.53 20.84
C ILE A 722 4.04 33.12 19.72
N SER A 723 4.17 33.77 18.56
CA SER A 723 3.37 33.40 17.38
C SER A 723 3.78 32.02 16.87
N ARG A 724 2.82 31.27 16.30
CA ARG A 724 3.09 29.94 15.71
C ARG A 724 4.25 29.95 14.70
N ALA A 725 4.32 30.98 13.86
CA ALA A 725 5.33 31.07 12.82
C ALA A 725 6.74 31.30 13.41
N GLU A 726 6.83 32.10 14.48
CA GLU A 726 8.11 32.35 15.15
C GLU A 726 8.54 31.15 15.99
N LEU A 727 7.62 30.51 16.72
CA LEU A 727 7.90 29.28 17.47
C LEU A 727 8.50 28.17 16.60
N GLU A 728 7.95 28.00 15.39
CA GLU A 728 8.44 27.04 14.42
C GLU A 728 9.86 27.37 13.95
N LYS A 729 10.11 28.65 13.66
CA LYS A 729 11.42 29.15 13.21
C LYS A 729 12.48 29.02 14.32
N GLU A 730 12.17 29.44 15.54
CA GLU A 730 13.09 29.34 16.67
C GLU A 730 13.38 27.88 17.04
N SER A 731 12.34 27.03 17.09
CA SER A 731 12.52 25.59 17.34
C SER A 731 13.46 24.97 16.32
N GLN A 732 13.31 25.33 15.04
CA GLN A 732 14.19 24.87 13.97
C GLN A 732 15.64 25.33 14.17
N LEU A 733 15.88 26.59 14.53
CA LEU A 733 17.22 27.13 14.75
C LEU A 733 17.92 26.46 15.94
N VAL A 734 17.21 26.26 17.05
CA VAL A 734 17.73 25.55 18.23
C VAL A 734 18.07 24.10 17.86
N ALA A 735 17.21 23.42 17.10
CA ALA A 735 17.45 22.06 16.66
C ALA A 735 18.65 21.94 15.70
N GLN A 736 18.85 22.89 14.79
CA GLN A 736 20.04 22.94 13.92
C GLN A 736 21.32 23.07 14.75
N ARG A 737 21.33 23.96 15.74
CA ARG A 737 22.47 24.13 16.64
C ARG A 737 22.75 22.87 17.44
N LEU A 738 21.70 22.24 18.00
CA LEU A 738 21.83 21.00 18.75
C LEU A 738 22.38 19.86 17.89
N SER A 739 21.93 19.76 16.64
CA SER A 739 22.42 18.75 15.69
C SER A 739 23.92 18.87 15.43
N VAL A 740 24.44 20.10 15.31
CA VAL A 740 25.88 20.34 15.15
C VAL A 740 26.65 20.00 16.43
N LEU A 741 26.20 20.46 17.59
CA LEU A 741 26.90 20.26 18.87
C LEU A 741 26.93 18.81 19.33
N HIS A 742 25.86 18.06 19.06
CA HIS A 742 25.68 16.67 19.53
C HIS A 742 25.81 15.62 18.43
N GLY A 743 26.18 16.03 17.21
CA GLY A 743 26.44 15.11 16.09
C GLY A 743 25.20 14.35 15.60
N ILE A 744 24.01 14.94 15.69
CA ILE A 744 22.75 14.32 15.27
C ILE A 744 22.68 14.29 13.74
N ASN A 745 22.70 13.10 13.16
CA ASN A 745 22.72 12.88 11.70
C ASN A 745 21.33 12.47 11.15
N ALA A 746 20.28 13.14 11.60
CA ALA A 746 18.90 12.90 11.20
C ALA A 746 18.30 14.16 10.57
N PRO A 747 18.09 14.18 9.24
CA PRO A 747 17.59 15.38 8.55
C PRO A 747 16.23 15.88 9.03
N GLU A 748 15.37 14.96 9.48
CA GLU A 748 14.07 15.27 10.08
C GLU A 748 14.17 16.01 11.42
N PHE A 749 15.34 16.00 12.07
CA PHE A 749 15.53 16.60 13.39
C PHE A 749 15.31 18.12 13.38
N PHE A 750 15.63 18.76 12.26
CA PHE A 750 15.45 20.20 12.05
C PHE A 750 14.48 20.49 10.88
N ASP A 751 13.63 19.53 10.51
CA ASP A 751 12.63 19.72 9.47
C ASP A 751 11.48 20.60 10.00
N LYS A 752 11.27 21.73 9.32
CA LYS A 752 10.23 22.71 9.62
C LYS A 752 8.84 22.09 9.70
N ALA A 753 8.49 21.16 8.79
CA ALA A 753 7.17 20.54 8.74
C ALA A 753 6.89 19.64 9.96
N VAL A 754 7.93 19.05 10.55
CA VAL A 754 7.80 18.24 11.77
C VAL A 754 7.42 19.13 12.96
N PHE A 755 8.07 20.29 13.12
CA PHE A 755 7.69 21.28 14.12
C PHE A 755 6.28 21.84 13.87
N SER A 756 5.94 22.17 12.62
CA SER A 756 4.58 22.62 12.26
C SER A 756 3.50 21.64 12.70
N SER A 757 3.78 20.33 12.56
CA SER A 757 2.88 19.23 12.93
C SER A 757 2.78 19.09 14.44
N PHE A 758 3.90 19.16 15.17
CA PHE A 758 3.88 19.11 16.63
C PHE A 758 3.09 20.27 17.23
N ILE A 759 3.30 21.49 16.75
CA ILE A 759 2.55 22.68 17.19
C ILE A 759 1.05 22.56 16.87
N ALA A 760 0.69 21.98 15.72
CA ALA A 760 -0.71 21.69 15.41
C ALA A 760 -1.32 20.68 16.40
N ASN A 761 -0.58 19.61 16.74
CA ASN A 761 -1.03 18.64 17.73
C ASN A 761 -1.15 19.26 19.13
N LEU A 762 -0.24 20.15 19.56
CA LEU A 762 -0.39 20.90 20.81
C LEU A 762 -1.73 21.65 20.86
N LYS A 763 -2.14 22.27 19.74
CA LYS A 763 -3.45 22.91 19.62
C LYS A 763 -4.61 21.91 19.71
N GLU A 764 -4.55 20.80 18.97
CA GLU A 764 -5.59 19.75 19.02
C GLU A 764 -5.73 19.17 20.43
N GLN A 765 -4.62 19.05 21.15
CA GLN A 765 -4.56 18.59 22.53
C GLN A 765 -4.82 19.72 23.55
N ARG A 766 -5.34 20.88 23.15
CA ARG A 766 -5.72 21.99 24.06
C ARG A 766 -4.59 22.50 24.95
N TYR A 767 -3.36 22.58 24.42
CA TYR A 767 -2.25 23.32 25.05
C TYR A 767 -2.31 24.82 24.74
N PHE A 768 -3.23 25.23 23.87
CA PHE A 768 -3.61 26.62 23.65
C PHE A 768 -5.09 26.79 23.99
N ASP A 769 -5.45 27.93 24.57
CA ASP A 769 -6.84 28.30 24.84
C ASP A 769 -7.57 28.75 23.55
N GLU A 770 -8.86 29.11 23.68
CA GLU A 770 -9.67 29.56 22.54
C GLU A 770 -9.16 30.88 21.91
N SER A 771 -8.46 31.69 22.70
CA SER A 771 -7.82 32.94 22.26
C SER A 771 -6.45 32.70 21.61
N GLY A 772 -5.93 31.47 21.67
CA GLY A 772 -4.64 31.07 21.12
C GLY A 772 -3.45 31.27 22.06
N TYR A 773 -3.68 31.60 23.33
CA TYR A 773 -2.63 31.69 24.34
C TYR A 773 -2.29 30.34 24.93
N THR A 774 -1.02 30.18 25.33
CA THR A 774 -0.50 28.94 25.90
C THR A 774 -1.10 28.66 27.28
N VAL A 775 -1.57 27.43 27.51
CA VAL A 775 -2.02 26.95 28.82
C VAL A 775 -0.79 26.53 29.64
N LEU A 776 -0.30 27.44 30.50
CA LEU A 776 0.98 27.31 31.19
C LEU A 776 1.11 26.03 32.02
N ASP A 777 0.16 25.73 32.90
CA ASP A 777 0.21 24.55 33.78
C ASP A 777 0.42 23.25 32.98
N LYS A 778 -0.27 23.14 31.84
CA LYS A 778 -0.19 21.96 30.98
C LYS A 778 1.16 21.84 30.28
N ILE A 779 1.72 22.97 29.84
CA ILE A 779 3.06 23.04 29.26
C ILE A 779 4.12 22.73 30.31
N GLU A 780 4.00 23.25 31.53
CA GLU A 780 4.94 22.97 32.63
C GLU A 780 4.98 21.49 32.99
N GLU A 781 3.82 20.84 33.08
CA GLU A 781 3.73 19.39 33.32
C GLU A 781 4.39 18.58 32.19
N LEU A 782 4.14 18.95 30.93
CA LEU A 782 4.76 18.30 29.77
C LEU A 782 6.28 18.52 29.74
N ALA A 783 6.74 19.74 30.02
CA ALA A 783 8.15 20.08 30.07
C ALA A 783 8.89 19.31 31.17
N SER A 784 8.26 19.21 32.36
CA SER A 784 8.78 18.42 33.47
C SER A 784 8.96 16.97 33.03
N THR A 785 7.91 16.37 32.46
CA THR A 785 7.96 14.99 31.94
C THR A 785 9.07 14.81 30.90
N LEU A 786 9.17 15.71 29.92
CA LEU A 786 10.18 15.62 28.85
C LEU A 786 11.62 15.81 29.36
N SER A 787 11.84 16.71 30.31
CA SER A 787 13.18 16.99 30.84
C SER A 787 13.80 15.82 31.61
N HIS A 788 12.97 14.94 32.18
CA HIS A 788 13.43 13.69 32.80
C HIS A 788 13.82 12.63 31.76
N LEU A 789 13.30 12.71 30.53
CA LEU A 789 13.53 11.71 29.47
C LEU A 789 14.65 12.10 28.49
N ILE A 790 15.40 13.15 28.81
CA ILE A 790 16.48 13.69 27.99
C ILE A 790 17.70 13.90 28.90
N SER A 791 18.91 13.78 28.36
CA SER A 791 20.12 14.00 29.14
C SER A 791 20.26 15.46 29.61
N THR A 792 20.80 15.64 30.81
CA THR A 792 21.06 16.95 31.41
C THR A 792 21.89 17.86 30.50
N GLU A 793 22.88 17.30 29.80
CA GLU A 793 23.73 18.02 28.84
C GLU A 793 22.91 18.66 27.70
N ILE A 794 21.94 17.92 27.17
CA ILE A 794 21.05 18.41 26.11
C ILE A 794 20.12 19.48 26.68
N CYS A 795 19.54 19.25 27.85
CA CYS A 795 18.67 20.24 28.51
C CYS A 795 19.39 21.58 28.74
N LEU A 796 20.62 21.54 29.25
CA LEU A 796 21.45 22.73 29.44
C LEU A 796 21.79 23.41 28.11
N THR A 797 22.09 22.63 27.06
CA THR A 797 22.36 23.17 25.72
C THR A 797 21.14 23.89 25.14
N VAL A 798 19.94 23.31 25.28
CA VAL A 798 18.68 23.91 24.81
C VAL A 798 18.40 25.22 25.55
N LYS A 799 18.40 25.20 26.89
CA LYS A 799 18.16 26.39 27.72
C LYS A 799 19.16 27.51 27.43
N GLY A 800 20.47 27.20 27.42
CA GLY A 800 21.50 28.18 27.15
C GLY A 800 21.49 28.73 25.71
N THR A 801 20.90 28.00 24.75
CA THR A 801 20.70 28.51 23.38
C THR A 801 19.55 29.50 23.34
N ILE A 802 18.44 29.20 24.03
CA ILE A 802 17.23 30.04 24.11
C ILE A 802 17.50 31.32 24.92
N GLU A 803 18.40 31.29 25.91
CA GLU A 803 18.83 32.49 26.64
C GLU A 803 19.63 33.46 25.75
N LYS A 804 20.60 32.94 24.98
CA LYS A 804 21.45 33.78 24.12
C LYS A 804 20.75 34.40 22.91
N SER A 805 19.64 33.82 22.44
CA SER A 805 18.87 34.40 21.35
C SER A 805 18.18 35.71 21.76
N GLU A 806 17.87 35.89 23.04
CA GLU A 806 17.25 37.11 23.57
C GLU A 806 18.25 38.28 23.59
N ASP A 807 19.46 38.06 24.11
CA ASP A 807 20.54 39.07 24.18
C ASP A 807 20.91 39.68 22.81
N LEU A 808 20.59 38.98 21.72
CA LEU A 808 20.84 39.42 20.34
C LEU A 808 19.62 40.09 19.67
N SER A 809 18.44 40.01 20.31
CA SER A 809 17.15 40.51 19.79
C SER A 809 16.59 41.70 20.60
N SER A 810 17.08 41.90 21.82
CA SER A 810 17.00 43.15 22.60
C SER A 810 18.10 44.11 22.19
#